data_AF-A0A562LVJ4-F1
#
_entry.id   AF-A0A562LVJ4-F1
#
_cell.length_a   1.000
_cell.length_b   1.000
_cell.length_c   1.000
_cell.angle_alpha   90.00
_cell.angle_beta   90.00
_cell.angle_gamma   90.00
#
_symmetry.space_group_name_H-M   'P 1'
#
loop_
_entity.id
_entity.type
_entity.pdbx_description
1 polymer ?
#
loop_
_entity_poly.entity_id
_entity_poly.type
_entity_poly.pdbx_seq_one_letter_code
_entity_poly.pdbx_strand_id
1 'polypeptide(L)'
;MNKDVTDLAWTDLAKALEVEETCLKAIARVETAGHGFVTGRSGRPKILFEGHAFHRLTGGQFDASHPHLSHAAWDPRKYARDQAGEWQRLDEACQLDRPAALQSASWGLFQVMGFNYPYCGHDTVEAFVAAQHTDADAHVSAFARLVLRPPFLQALRTRDWATFAAAYNGPGHAVHRYEERLAAAYAQLVAEAADATARTGTGHGRRQSGRASANASSPATAAVPSLPSLRAVPPGRSQFAPLGSVRRRLPKRRNVRPDPVDLRDWEYRPSIAIAPPDAMLPLDPNPTKQQGDTNACTGFALATVIEYLLDRGQRPVEAMSGHMLYNMARRYDEWAEEDEEDDSGSSLRGALKGWSRHGASCERLWPRQPMPRPRPGSQDDWWLDAVKRPLGAYYRIDPDNIRDIHIALREAGAVYASAFTHKGWDAQLQQMTLPAPTQLDEIPAIKHHSGSQEQGHAFAIVGYTRAGFIIQNSWGAEWGRGGFAVLTYEDWTENAMDCWVVQLGVVTVEHEAVAGATTMRLDARTGAAIISRNTTLADHEIAPFIINMENEGQLSHRGRFRTGPEDLRLLLEHHLPEACRAWGLETTDTVDIALYAHGGLTGEEAAAATARSWIPHLYTEHVFPIFLMWETDAFSTLSNIFEDAVKGEAEKTGGERWNRFRRRFEEWRDERLEGLARLPGGKLWGQMKQNADALSGAKNAGIVQLFELFKRKDLQARLPRIRLHLIGHSAGTIVHTWLGGRALRRGLDVGSISLLAPAVRLDLFDQQLGGHVAQRRIPVLVSNLTDAAERADPTCKPYGKSLLYLVARSFEDHEETALLGMEKHLVPALPTHAWGSLVRQLPTPGGAWAPNTPAARATTHGGLDNDAAIREAVTAFIKARA
;
A
#
# COMPACT_ATOMS: atom_id res chain seq x y z
N MET A 1 -32.61 34.68 -23.90
CA MET A 1 -31.33 33.95 -23.91
C MET A 1 -30.34 34.78 -24.68
N ASN A 2 -29.22 35.14 -24.06
CA ASN A 2 -28.15 35.86 -24.74
C ASN A 2 -27.35 34.85 -25.57
N LYS A 3 -27.49 34.90 -26.90
CA LYS A 3 -26.87 33.92 -27.81
C LYS A 3 -25.50 34.35 -28.32
N ASP A 4 -25.11 35.59 -28.02
CA ASP A 4 -23.82 36.18 -28.35
C ASP A 4 -23.12 36.62 -27.06
N VAL A 5 -21.80 36.48 -27.00
CA VAL A 5 -20.99 36.94 -25.87
C VAL A 5 -20.90 38.46 -25.93
N THR A 6 -21.25 39.15 -24.83
CA THR A 6 -21.17 40.62 -24.77
C THR A 6 -19.71 41.10 -24.77
N ASP A 7 -19.45 42.31 -25.26
CA ASP A 7 -18.09 42.90 -25.21
C ASP A 7 -17.55 42.99 -23.78
N LEU A 8 -18.43 43.22 -22.79
CA LEU A 8 -18.07 43.22 -21.39
C LEU A 8 -17.63 41.83 -20.92
N ALA A 9 -18.36 40.77 -21.29
CA ALA A 9 -18.00 39.38 -20.96
C ALA A 9 -16.66 38.96 -21.59
N TRP A 10 -16.37 39.41 -22.82
CA TRP A 10 -15.05 39.23 -23.44
C TRP A 10 -13.94 39.93 -22.65
N THR A 11 -14.17 41.18 -22.25
CA THR A 11 -13.23 41.99 -21.48
C THR A 11 -12.96 41.37 -20.10
N ASP A 12 -14.01 40.94 -19.41
CA ASP A 12 -13.91 40.34 -18.07
C ASP A 12 -13.18 38.99 -18.11
N LEU A 13 -13.46 38.17 -19.13
CA LEU A 13 -12.76 36.90 -19.35
C LEU A 13 -11.27 37.12 -19.65
N ALA A 14 -10.95 38.03 -20.56
CA ALA A 14 -9.56 38.38 -20.91
C ALA A 14 -8.79 38.86 -19.68
N LYS A 15 -9.41 39.71 -18.86
CA LYS A 15 -8.83 40.20 -17.61
C LYS A 15 -8.64 39.10 -16.57
N ALA A 16 -9.62 38.20 -16.41
CA ALA A 16 -9.53 37.09 -15.46
C ALA A 16 -8.43 36.09 -15.82
N LEU A 17 -8.19 35.86 -17.11
CA LEU A 17 -7.15 34.94 -17.60
C LEU A 17 -5.78 35.62 -17.79
N GLU A 18 -5.73 36.95 -17.75
CA GLU A 18 -4.55 37.77 -18.12
C GLU A 18 -4.08 37.46 -19.56
N VAL A 19 -5.03 37.30 -20.49
CA VAL A 19 -4.78 37.01 -21.91
C VAL A 19 -5.37 38.14 -22.75
N GLU A 20 -4.79 38.43 -23.92
CA GLU A 20 -5.38 39.40 -24.85
C GLU A 20 -6.77 38.94 -25.32
N GLU A 21 -7.76 39.83 -25.26
CA GLU A 21 -9.12 39.57 -25.75
C GLU A 21 -9.13 39.06 -27.20
N THR A 22 -8.23 39.59 -28.02
CA THR A 22 -8.02 39.19 -29.42
C THR A 22 -7.63 37.71 -29.57
N CYS A 23 -6.90 37.14 -28.61
CA CYS A 23 -6.57 35.71 -28.63
C CYS A 23 -7.83 34.86 -28.43
N LEU A 24 -8.69 35.25 -27.48
CA LEU A 24 -9.93 34.55 -27.18
C LEU A 24 -10.93 34.64 -28.36
N LYS A 25 -11.03 35.84 -28.96
CA LYS A 25 -11.82 36.06 -30.18
C LYS A 25 -11.28 35.30 -31.39
N ALA A 26 -9.95 35.14 -31.51
CA ALA A 26 -9.33 34.37 -32.59
C ALA A 26 -9.73 32.88 -32.51
N ILE A 27 -9.74 32.29 -31.32
CA ILE A 27 -10.17 30.90 -31.09
C ILE A 27 -11.63 30.75 -31.49
N ALA A 28 -12.53 31.60 -30.97
CA ALA A 28 -13.96 31.55 -31.32
C ALA A 28 -14.21 31.72 -32.84
N ARG A 29 -13.41 32.55 -33.52
CA ARG A 29 -13.47 32.74 -34.98
C ARG A 29 -13.01 31.51 -35.74
N VAL A 30 -11.93 30.86 -35.32
CA VAL A 30 -11.42 29.63 -35.96
C VAL A 30 -12.36 28.44 -35.75
N GLU A 31 -12.93 28.31 -34.56
CA GLU A 31 -13.78 27.18 -34.18
C GLU A 31 -15.18 27.26 -34.78
N THR A 32 -15.86 28.41 -34.67
CA THR A 32 -17.29 28.50 -35.00
C THR A 32 -17.65 29.74 -35.81
N ALA A 33 -16.67 30.44 -36.39
CA ALA A 33 -16.84 31.75 -37.00
C ALA A 33 -17.48 32.78 -36.04
N GLY A 34 -17.29 32.61 -34.73
CA GLY A 34 -17.76 33.54 -33.70
C GLY A 34 -19.18 33.31 -33.17
N HIS A 35 -19.89 32.27 -33.62
CA HIS A 35 -21.27 32.00 -33.18
C HIS A 35 -21.42 30.58 -32.60
N GLY A 36 -21.80 30.47 -31.33
CA GLY A 36 -21.93 29.18 -30.61
C GLY A 36 -23.25 28.43 -30.83
N PHE A 37 -24.25 29.04 -31.47
CA PHE A 37 -25.56 28.44 -31.72
C PHE A 37 -25.85 28.28 -33.23
N VAL A 38 -26.65 27.28 -33.58
CA VAL A 38 -27.15 27.09 -34.95
C VAL A 38 -28.08 28.26 -35.31
N THR A 39 -27.89 28.84 -36.49
CA THR A 39 -28.71 29.96 -36.97
C THR A 39 -30.15 29.51 -37.23
N GLY A 40 -31.14 30.27 -36.73
CA GLY A 40 -32.56 29.94 -36.85
C GLY A 40 -33.28 29.70 -35.51
N ARG A 41 -34.49 29.09 -35.56
CA ARG A 41 -35.39 28.92 -34.40
C ARG A 41 -35.02 27.78 -33.44
N SER A 42 -34.07 26.91 -33.78
CA SER A 42 -33.80 25.69 -33.00
C SER A 42 -33.17 25.97 -31.63
N GLY A 43 -32.38 27.05 -31.51
CA GLY A 43 -31.69 27.38 -30.26
C GLY A 43 -30.63 26.35 -29.81
N ARG A 44 -30.29 25.38 -30.67
CA ARG A 44 -29.31 24.34 -30.37
C ARG A 44 -27.87 24.88 -30.43
N PRO A 45 -26.96 24.46 -29.53
CA PRO A 45 -25.55 24.77 -29.68
C PRO A 45 -25.00 24.12 -30.95
N LYS A 46 -23.95 24.72 -31.52
CA LYS A 46 -23.19 24.07 -32.60
C LYS A 46 -22.41 22.88 -32.04
N ILE A 47 -22.39 21.80 -32.79
CA ILE A 47 -21.69 20.57 -32.41
C ILE A 47 -20.87 19.99 -33.57
N LEU A 48 -19.90 19.15 -33.24
CA LEU A 48 -19.26 18.21 -34.16
C LEU A 48 -19.14 16.86 -33.46
N PHE A 49 -19.66 15.80 -34.06
CA PHE A 49 -19.60 14.46 -33.49
C PHE A 49 -18.39 13.67 -34.02
N GLU A 50 -17.53 13.26 -33.09
CA GLU A 50 -16.27 12.57 -33.35
C GLU A 50 -16.41 11.05 -33.25
N GLY A 51 -16.74 10.38 -34.35
CA GLY A 51 -16.98 8.93 -34.36
C GLY A 51 -15.77 8.07 -33.97
N HIS A 52 -14.57 8.63 -34.07
CA HIS A 52 -13.34 7.99 -33.61
C HIS A 52 -13.10 8.15 -32.10
N ALA A 53 -13.61 9.22 -31.48
CA ALA A 53 -13.69 9.33 -30.03
C ALA A 53 -14.77 8.40 -29.47
N PHE A 54 -15.91 8.28 -30.17
CA PHE A 54 -16.99 7.33 -29.81
C PHE A 54 -16.52 5.88 -29.87
N HIS A 55 -15.75 5.51 -30.89
CA HIS A 55 -15.06 4.22 -30.94
C HIS A 55 -14.20 3.98 -29.69
N ARG A 56 -13.38 4.95 -29.29
CA ARG A 56 -12.50 4.80 -28.13
C ARG A 56 -13.28 4.70 -26.82
N LEU A 57 -14.30 5.52 -26.62
CA LEU A 57 -15.12 5.48 -25.41
C LEU A 57 -15.99 4.22 -25.29
N THR A 58 -16.38 3.61 -26.41
CA THR A 58 -17.20 2.40 -26.44
C THR A 58 -16.39 1.12 -26.66
N GLY A 59 -15.07 1.21 -26.68
CA GLY A 59 -14.18 0.07 -26.96
C GLY A 59 -14.38 -0.56 -28.35
N GLY A 60 -14.92 0.19 -29.30
CA GLY A 60 -15.25 -0.26 -30.65
C GLY A 60 -16.47 -1.18 -30.75
N GLN A 61 -17.29 -1.25 -29.70
CA GLN A 61 -18.49 -2.10 -29.66
C GLN A 61 -19.39 -1.93 -30.88
N PHE A 62 -19.48 -0.71 -31.43
CA PHE A 62 -20.38 -0.37 -32.52
C PHE A 62 -19.74 -0.35 -33.91
N ASP A 63 -18.45 -0.66 -34.06
CA ASP A 63 -17.72 -0.56 -35.33
C ASP A 63 -18.36 -1.35 -36.47
N ALA A 64 -18.82 -2.57 -36.19
CA ALA A 64 -19.43 -3.44 -37.20
C ALA A 64 -20.87 -3.03 -37.53
N SER A 65 -21.62 -2.59 -36.53
CA SER A 65 -23.06 -2.27 -36.66
C SER A 65 -23.33 -0.85 -37.18
N HIS A 66 -22.49 0.12 -36.81
CA HIS A 66 -22.64 1.54 -37.13
C HIS A 66 -21.29 2.17 -37.53
N PRO A 67 -20.65 1.71 -38.64
CA PRO A 67 -19.32 2.17 -39.05
C PRO A 67 -19.25 3.67 -39.42
N HIS A 68 -20.39 4.34 -39.60
CA HIS A 68 -20.50 5.80 -39.78
C HIS A 68 -20.46 6.59 -38.47
N LEU A 69 -20.76 5.94 -37.34
CA LEU A 69 -20.72 6.52 -35.98
C LEU A 69 -19.52 6.06 -35.16
N SER A 70 -18.99 4.85 -35.42
CA SER A 70 -17.88 4.27 -34.67
C SER A 70 -16.79 3.78 -35.63
N HIS A 71 -15.58 4.31 -35.52
CA HIS A 71 -14.44 3.89 -36.34
C HIS A 71 -13.07 4.23 -35.72
N ALA A 72 -12.10 3.31 -35.79
CA ALA A 72 -10.82 3.44 -35.11
C ALA A 72 -9.93 4.64 -35.54
N ALA A 73 -9.97 5.03 -36.81
CA ALA A 73 -9.17 6.12 -37.37
C ALA A 73 -10.04 7.30 -37.79
N TRP A 74 -9.53 8.52 -37.66
CA TRP A 74 -10.19 9.72 -38.16
C TRP A 74 -10.40 9.62 -39.69
N ASP A 75 -11.63 9.86 -40.16
CA ASP A 75 -11.99 9.81 -41.59
C ASP A 75 -12.91 10.99 -41.96
N PRO A 76 -12.41 11.99 -42.71
CA PRO A 76 -13.18 13.21 -43.02
C PRO A 76 -14.40 12.93 -43.90
N ARG A 77 -14.48 11.76 -44.54
CA ARG A 77 -15.60 11.38 -45.40
C ARG A 77 -16.84 10.98 -44.60
N LYS A 78 -16.70 10.72 -43.30
CA LYS A 78 -17.78 10.24 -42.41
C LYS A 78 -18.53 11.37 -41.68
N TYR A 79 -18.12 12.63 -41.86
CA TYR A 79 -18.77 13.79 -41.25
C TYR A 79 -19.90 14.32 -42.15
N ALA A 80 -20.98 14.81 -41.53
CA ALA A 80 -22.17 15.26 -42.25
C ALA A 80 -21.96 16.60 -43.00
N ARG A 81 -20.93 17.37 -42.63
CA ARG A 81 -20.58 18.69 -43.19
C ARG A 81 -21.58 19.81 -42.92
N ASP A 82 -22.72 19.52 -42.28
CA ASP A 82 -23.68 20.50 -41.79
C ASP A 82 -24.17 20.16 -40.37
N GLN A 83 -24.77 21.14 -39.68
CA GLN A 83 -25.23 20.98 -38.30
C GLN A 83 -26.43 20.04 -38.15
N ALA A 84 -27.32 19.97 -39.15
CA ALA A 84 -28.51 19.12 -39.04
C ALA A 84 -28.13 17.63 -39.05
N GLY A 85 -27.20 17.25 -39.93
CA GLY A 85 -26.66 15.91 -39.99
C GLY A 85 -25.76 15.55 -38.80
N GLU A 86 -24.98 16.49 -38.26
CA GLU A 86 -24.21 16.22 -37.03
C GLU A 86 -25.13 15.96 -35.82
N TRP A 87 -26.23 16.71 -35.68
CA TRP A 87 -27.25 16.42 -34.66
C TRP A 87 -27.93 15.07 -34.87
N GLN A 88 -28.20 14.67 -36.11
CA GLN A 88 -28.76 13.34 -36.40
C GLN A 88 -27.78 12.22 -36.00
N ARG A 89 -26.48 12.37 -36.31
CA ARG A 89 -25.44 11.41 -35.92
C ARG A 89 -25.33 11.30 -34.40
N LEU A 90 -25.35 12.43 -33.68
CA LEU A 90 -25.31 12.44 -32.23
C LEU A 90 -26.57 11.81 -31.61
N ASP A 91 -27.76 12.12 -32.13
CA ASP A 91 -29.03 11.56 -31.66
C ASP A 91 -29.06 10.03 -31.86
N GLU A 92 -28.56 9.54 -32.99
CA GLU A 92 -28.41 8.10 -33.27
C GLU A 92 -27.41 7.44 -32.31
N ALA A 93 -26.22 8.04 -32.10
CA ALA A 93 -25.23 7.55 -31.16
C ALA A 93 -25.76 7.54 -29.71
N CYS A 94 -26.59 8.52 -29.33
CA CYS A 94 -27.21 8.58 -28.00
C CYS A 94 -28.21 7.43 -27.74
N GLN A 95 -28.73 6.78 -28.78
CA GLN A 95 -29.56 5.57 -28.61
C GLN A 95 -28.72 4.33 -28.30
N LEU A 96 -27.43 4.36 -28.61
CA LEU A 96 -26.49 3.26 -28.41
C LEU A 96 -25.82 3.36 -27.03
N ASP A 97 -25.16 4.50 -26.78
CA ASP A 97 -24.51 4.82 -25.50
C ASP A 97 -24.53 6.35 -25.32
N ARG A 98 -25.48 6.83 -24.52
CA ARG A 98 -25.72 8.27 -24.34
C ARG A 98 -24.53 9.00 -23.70
N PRO A 99 -23.98 8.57 -22.55
CA PRO A 99 -22.80 9.23 -21.99
C PRO A 99 -21.63 9.28 -22.96
N ALA A 100 -21.28 8.16 -23.61
CA ALA A 100 -20.18 8.12 -24.57
C ALA A 100 -20.44 9.01 -25.78
N ALA A 101 -21.67 9.07 -26.29
CA ALA A 101 -22.04 9.91 -27.42
C ALA A 101 -21.89 11.40 -27.11
N LEU A 102 -22.40 11.84 -25.95
CA LEU A 102 -22.29 13.23 -25.50
C LEU A 102 -20.83 13.65 -25.25
N GLN A 103 -20.02 12.73 -24.70
CA GLN A 103 -18.58 12.95 -24.50
C GLN A 103 -17.81 13.02 -25.83
N SER A 104 -18.30 12.35 -26.87
CA SER A 104 -17.69 12.29 -28.21
C SER A 104 -18.05 13.48 -29.11
N ALA A 105 -18.81 14.46 -28.62
CA ALA A 105 -19.13 15.66 -29.38
C ALA A 105 -18.41 16.89 -28.80
N SER A 106 -18.01 17.82 -29.67
CA SER A 106 -17.64 19.19 -29.29
C SER A 106 -18.87 20.07 -29.18
N TRP A 107 -18.83 21.07 -28.29
CA TRP A 107 -20.01 21.88 -27.98
C TRP A 107 -19.72 23.38 -27.98
N GLY A 108 -20.65 24.13 -28.58
CA GLY A 108 -20.77 25.58 -28.41
C GLY A 108 -19.66 26.39 -29.06
N LEU A 109 -19.52 27.64 -28.62
CA LEU A 109 -18.69 28.69 -29.23
C LEU A 109 -17.21 28.30 -29.39
N PHE A 110 -16.66 27.60 -28.41
CA PHE A 110 -15.26 27.19 -28.36
C PHE A 110 -15.03 25.72 -28.75
N GLN A 111 -16.09 25.01 -29.18
CA GLN A 111 -16.04 23.59 -29.53
C GLN A 111 -15.37 22.73 -28.45
N VAL A 112 -15.71 22.96 -27.18
CA VAL A 112 -15.16 22.17 -26.07
C VAL A 112 -15.69 20.74 -26.17
N MET A 113 -14.78 19.76 -26.25
CA MET A 113 -15.14 18.34 -26.26
C MET A 113 -15.86 17.93 -24.99
N GLY A 114 -16.95 17.16 -25.11
CA GLY A 114 -17.80 16.75 -24.01
C GLY A 114 -17.10 15.89 -22.96
N PHE A 115 -16.07 15.12 -23.34
CA PHE A 115 -15.24 14.38 -22.39
C PHE A 115 -14.50 15.29 -21.40
N ASN A 116 -14.36 16.60 -21.68
CA ASN A 116 -13.76 17.57 -20.77
C ASN A 116 -14.75 18.12 -19.72
N TYR A 117 -15.98 17.60 -19.63
CA TYR A 117 -17.00 18.06 -18.67
C TYR A 117 -16.50 18.21 -17.21
N PRO A 118 -15.64 17.33 -16.66
CA PRO A 118 -15.18 17.49 -15.28
C PRO A 118 -14.28 18.71 -15.13
N TYR A 119 -13.40 18.98 -16.11
CA TYR A 119 -12.55 20.18 -16.13
C TYR A 119 -13.34 21.47 -16.32
N CYS A 120 -14.51 21.39 -16.95
CA CYS A 120 -15.46 22.49 -17.03
C CYS A 120 -16.25 22.69 -15.72
N GLY A 121 -16.03 21.87 -14.70
CA GLY A 121 -16.66 21.98 -13.38
C GLY A 121 -18.11 21.47 -13.34
N HIS A 122 -18.42 20.44 -14.14
CA HIS A 122 -19.72 19.77 -14.13
C HIS A 122 -19.60 18.35 -13.57
N ASP A 123 -20.65 17.88 -12.89
CA ASP A 123 -20.66 16.55 -12.25
C ASP A 123 -20.96 15.41 -13.24
N THR A 124 -21.69 15.71 -14.33
CA THR A 124 -21.97 14.76 -15.41
C THR A 124 -21.87 15.42 -16.78
N VAL A 125 -21.68 14.63 -17.83
CA VAL A 125 -21.69 15.14 -19.21
C VAL A 125 -23.05 15.73 -19.58
N GLU A 126 -24.15 15.19 -19.05
CA GLU A 126 -25.49 15.73 -19.24
C GLU A 126 -25.64 17.11 -18.63
N ALA A 127 -25.07 17.34 -17.43
CA ALA A 127 -25.08 18.66 -16.80
C ALA A 127 -24.26 19.68 -17.60
N PHE A 128 -23.13 19.25 -18.17
CA PHE A 128 -22.35 20.07 -19.10
C PHE A 128 -23.16 20.38 -20.36
N VAL A 129 -23.74 19.39 -21.02
CA VAL A 129 -24.54 19.58 -22.24
C VAL A 129 -25.76 20.48 -21.97
N ALA A 130 -26.43 20.30 -20.83
CA ALA A 130 -27.54 21.17 -20.42
C ALA A 130 -27.09 22.62 -20.26
N ALA A 131 -25.91 22.87 -19.68
CA ALA A 131 -25.33 24.22 -19.61
C ALA A 131 -25.04 24.78 -21.00
N GLN A 132 -24.56 23.97 -21.96
CA GLN A 132 -24.33 24.46 -23.33
C GLN A 132 -25.62 24.87 -24.09
N HIS A 133 -26.80 24.51 -23.59
CA HIS A 133 -28.08 24.94 -24.15
C HIS A 133 -28.61 26.26 -23.56
N THR A 134 -27.99 26.83 -22.52
CA THR A 134 -28.54 28.00 -21.83
C THR A 134 -28.24 29.30 -22.59
N ASP A 135 -26.98 29.65 -22.75
CA ASP A 135 -26.51 30.92 -23.32
C ASP A 135 -25.00 30.88 -23.64
N ALA A 136 -24.52 31.96 -24.25
CA ALA A 136 -23.11 32.09 -24.61
C ALA A 136 -22.19 32.26 -23.38
N ASP A 137 -22.71 32.72 -22.24
CA ASP A 137 -21.93 32.88 -21.01
C ASP A 137 -21.57 31.52 -20.39
N ALA A 138 -22.46 30.53 -20.51
CA ALA A 138 -22.15 29.14 -20.16
C ALA A 138 -21.02 28.56 -21.03
N HIS A 139 -20.98 28.87 -22.33
CA HIS A 139 -19.91 28.44 -23.23
C HIS A 139 -18.56 29.04 -22.79
N VAL A 140 -18.58 30.33 -22.43
CA VAL A 140 -17.41 31.06 -21.88
C VAL A 140 -16.95 30.47 -20.57
N SER A 141 -17.87 30.20 -19.62
CA SER A 141 -17.52 29.65 -18.30
C SER A 141 -16.86 28.27 -18.42
N ALA A 142 -17.41 27.40 -19.27
CA ALA A 142 -16.85 26.08 -19.52
C ALA A 142 -15.44 26.16 -20.14
N PHE A 143 -15.24 27.04 -21.13
CA PHE A 143 -13.94 27.27 -21.76
C PHE A 143 -12.92 27.85 -20.77
N ALA A 144 -13.30 28.87 -20.00
CA ALA A 144 -12.44 29.53 -19.02
C ALA A 144 -11.86 28.52 -18.01
N ARG A 145 -12.72 27.66 -17.45
CA ARG A 145 -12.32 26.62 -16.49
C ARG A 145 -11.37 25.60 -17.11
N LEU A 146 -11.59 25.23 -18.37
CA LEU A 146 -10.71 24.32 -19.09
C LEU A 146 -9.32 24.94 -19.32
N VAL A 147 -9.26 26.18 -19.80
CA VAL A 147 -7.98 26.82 -20.19
C VAL A 147 -7.17 27.37 -19.03
N LEU A 148 -7.72 27.46 -17.82
CA LEU A 148 -6.94 27.79 -16.61
C LEU A 148 -5.83 26.77 -16.29
N ARG A 149 -5.84 25.62 -16.96
CA ARG A 149 -4.91 24.53 -16.74
C ARG A 149 -3.68 24.61 -17.66
N PRO A 150 -2.50 24.15 -17.21
CA PRO A 150 -1.36 23.94 -18.10
C PRO A 150 -1.66 22.86 -19.16
N PRO A 151 -1.11 22.97 -20.38
CA PRO A 151 -0.29 24.07 -20.87
C PRO A 151 -1.12 25.24 -21.45
N PHE A 152 -2.46 25.18 -21.44
CA PHE A 152 -3.35 26.11 -22.15
C PHE A 152 -3.14 27.57 -21.75
N LEU A 153 -3.21 27.88 -20.45
CA LEU A 153 -3.14 29.26 -19.97
C LEU A 153 -1.82 29.93 -20.37
N GLN A 154 -0.72 29.21 -20.13
CA GLN A 154 0.61 29.73 -20.43
C GLN A 154 0.80 29.90 -21.94
N ALA A 155 0.36 28.94 -22.75
CA ALA A 155 0.42 29.03 -24.20
C ALA A 155 -0.40 30.21 -24.75
N LEU A 156 -1.59 30.48 -24.19
CA LEU A 156 -2.40 31.64 -24.56
C LEU A 156 -1.74 32.96 -24.15
N ARG A 157 -1.14 33.03 -22.95
CA ARG A 157 -0.42 34.22 -22.46
C ARG A 157 0.82 34.53 -23.29
N THR A 158 1.54 33.52 -23.75
CA THR A 158 2.74 33.67 -24.60
C THR A 158 2.45 33.70 -26.09
N ARG A 159 1.18 33.48 -26.50
CA ARG A 159 0.76 33.29 -27.91
C ARG A 159 1.50 32.14 -28.60
N ASP A 160 1.82 31.09 -27.85
CA ASP A 160 2.36 29.85 -28.37
C ASP A 160 1.23 29.00 -28.97
N TRP A 161 0.88 29.34 -30.21
CA TRP A 161 -0.22 28.69 -30.95
C TRP A 161 0.03 27.20 -31.20
N ALA A 162 1.29 26.77 -31.30
CA ALA A 162 1.63 25.37 -31.53
C ALA A 162 1.35 24.54 -30.27
N THR A 163 1.83 24.99 -29.11
CA THR A 163 1.55 24.33 -27.83
C THR A 163 0.06 24.32 -27.51
N PHE A 164 -0.64 25.43 -27.75
CA PHE A 164 -2.10 25.48 -27.57
C PHE A 164 -2.83 24.53 -28.51
N ALA A 165 -2.50 24.52 -29.81
CA ALA A 165 -3.11 23.66 -30.81
C ALA A 165 -2.91 22.17 -30.49
N ALA A 166 -1.70 21.79 -30.09
CA ALA A 166 -1.37 20.42 -29.71
C ALA A 166 -2.17 19.96 -28.48
N ALA A 167 -2.31 20.82 -27.48
CA ALA A 167 -3.07 20.51 -26.27
C ALA A 167 -4.59 20.51 -26.50
N TYR A 168 -5.11 21.39 -27.35
CA TYR A 168 -6.55 21.59 -27.53
C TYR A 168 -7.17 20.64 -28.57
N ASN A 169 -6.44 20.34 -29.65
CA ASN A 169 -6.91 19.48 -30.76
C ASN A 169 -6.18 18.13 -30.85
N GLY A 170 -5.19 17.88 -29.98
CA GLY A 170 -4.46 16.62 -29.92
C GLY A 170 -3.36 16.43 -30.98
N PRO A 171 -2.80 15.22 -31.10
CA PRO A 171 -1.61 14.93 -31.92
C PRO A 171 -1.77 15.20 -33.41
N GLY A 172 -3.01 15.26 -33.92
CA GLY A 172 -3.33 15.49 -35.34
C GLY A 172 -3.40 16.96 -35.78
N HIS A 173 -3.23 17.94 -34.87
CA HIS A 173 -3.41 19.36 -35.16
C HIS A 173 -2.53 19.89 -36.31
N ALA A 174 -1.31 19.34 -36.46
CA ALA A 174 -0.36 19.72 -37.51
C ALA A 174 -0.87 19.40 -38.93
N VAL A 175 -1.68 18.34 -39.07
CA VAL A 175 -2.28 17.94 -40.36
C VAL A 175 -3.27 19.00 -40.88
N HIS A 176 -3.89 19.76 -39.97
CA HIS A 176 -4.87 20.79 -40.30
C HIS A 176 -4.32 22.22 -40.26
N ARG A 177 -3.00 22.38 -40.06
CA ARG A 177 -2.30 23.68 -39.93
C ARG A 177 -3.04 24.62 -38.96
N TYR A 178 -3.57 24.06 -37.88
CA TYR A 178 -4.47 24.76 -36.97
C TYR A 178 -3.76 25.93 -36.27
N GLU A 179 -2.48 25.75 -35.93
CA GLU A 179 -1.59 26.82 -35.44
C GLU A 179 -1.53 28.03 -36.38
N GLU A 180 -1.44 27.79 -37.70
CA GLU A 180 -1.40 28.86 -38.71
C GLU A 180 -2.74 29.56 -38.84
N ARG A 181 -3.85 28.82 -38.71
CA ARG A 181 -5.21 29.40 -38.74
C ARG A 181 -5.47 30.30 -37.55
N LEU A 182 -5.04 29.91 -36.34
CA LEU A 182 -5.12 30.74 -35.15
C LEU A 182 -4.25 31.99 -35.28
N ALA A 183 -3.00 31.85 -35.71
CA ALA A 183 -2.10 32.98 -35.93
C ALA A 183 -2.67 33.97 -36.97
N ALA A 184 -3.23 33.46 -38.08
CA ALA A 184 -3.85 34.28 -39.11
C ALA A 184 -5.12 34.99 -38.62
N ALA A 185 -6.00 34.29 -37.88
CA ALA A 185 -7.21 34.88 -37.31
C ALA A 185 -6.88 35.98 -36.28
N TYR A 186 -5.87 35.75 -35.44
CA TYR A 186 -5.36 36.76 -34.52
C TYR A 186 -4.83 37.98 -35.27
N ALA A 187 -3.97 37.80 -36.28
CA ALA A 187 -3.43 38.90 -37.08
C ALA A 187 -4.53 39.71 -37.79
N GLN A 188 -5.57 39.04 -38.30
CA GLN A 188 -6.74 39.70 -38.89
C GLN A 188 -7.51 40.54 -37.87
N LEU A 189 -7.80 39.99 -36.69
CA LEU A 189 -8.52 40.72 -35.64
C LEU A 189 -7.71 41.91 -35.09
N VAL A 190 -6.39 41.78 -34.98
CA VAL A 190 -5.49 42.91 -34.63
C VAL A 190 -5.57 44.00 -35.70
N ALA A 191 -5.55 43.63 -36.98
CA ALA A 191 -5.67 44.58 -38.09
C ALA A 191 -7.06 45.27 -38.11
N GLU A 192 -8.14 44.50 -37.91
CA GLU A 192 -9.52 45.01 -37.82
C GLU A 192 -9.69 46.00 -36.65
N ALA A 193 -9.09 45.71 -35.49
CA ALA A 193 -9.08 46.59 -34.33
C ALA A 193 -8.27 47.89 -34.59
N ALA A 194 -7.13 47.79 -35.26
CA ALA A 194 -6.32 48.95 -35.65
C ALA A 194 -7.07 49.85 -36.66
N ASP A 195 -7.76 49.25 -37.62
CA ASP A 195 -8.59 49.95 -38.61
C ASP A 195 -9.81 50.63 -37.98
N ALA A 196 -10.47 49.97 -37.01
CA ALA A 196 -11.57 50.56 -36.25
C ALA A 196 -11.11 51.77 -35.44
N THR A 197 -9.93 51.69 -34.82
CA THR A 197 -9.31 52.78 -34.06
C THR A 197 -8.90 53.95 -34.96
N ALA A 198 -8.44 53.67 -36.18
CA ALA A 198 -8.12 54.68 -37.20
C ALA A 198 -9.36 55.41 -37.74
N ARG A 199 -10.52 54.73 -37.82
CA ARG A 199 -11.79 55.34 -38.26
C ARG A 199 -12.46 56.21 -37.20
N THR A 200 -12.14 56.02 -35.92
CA THR A 200 -12.64 56.84 -34.80
C THR A 200 -11.73 58.04 -34.45
N GLY A 201 -10.59 58.18 -35.12
CA GLY A 201 -9.52 59.11 -34.74
C GLY A 201 -9.26 60.28 -35.70
N THR A 202 -10.28 61.01 -36.16
CA THR A 202 -10.08 62.34 -36.77
C THR A 202 -10.47 63.44 -35.80
N GLY A 203 -9.49 64.00 -35.07
CA GLY A 203 -9.73 65.14 -34.19
C GLY A 203 -8.56 65.55 -33.29
N HIS A 204 -7.73 66.46 -33.80
CA HIS A 204 -6.94 67.45 -33.05
C HIS A 204 -5.86 66.98 -32.03
N GLY A 205 -4.61 67.01 -32.52
CA GLY A 205 -3.58 67.93 -32.01
C GLY A 205 -2.92 67.64 -30.66
N ARG A 206 -1.62 67.33 -30.67
CA ARG A 206 -0.54 68.34 -30.53
C ARG A 206 0.80 67.63 -30.28
N ARG A 207 1.76 67.91 -31.16
CA ARG A 207 3.18 67.62 -30.98
C ARG A 207 3.71 68.26 -29.69
N GLN A 208 4.46 67.51 -28.90
CA GLN A 208 5.61 68.05 -28.18
C GLN A 208 6.80 67.10 -28.27
N SER A 209 7.89 67.69 -28.72
CA SER A 209 9.24 67.19 -28.85
C SER A 209 9.92 66.97 -27.50
N GLY A 210 10.74 65.93 -27.39
CA GLY A 210 11.70 65.77 -26.31
C GLY A 210 12.73 64.70 -26.68
N ARG A 211 13.93 65.15 -27.04
CA ARG A 211 15.10 64.36 -27.45
C ARG A 211 16.09 64.33 -26.26
N ALA A 212 16.75 63.20 -26.03
CA ALA A 212 18.05 62.98 -25.34
C ALA A 212 18.00 61.71 -24.47
N SER A 213 19.06 60.94 -24.23
CA SER A 213 20.36 60.72 -24.88
C SER A 213 20.96 59.47 -24.23
N ALA A 214 21.86 58.79 -24.93
CA ALA A 214 22.62 57.64 -24.47
C ALA A 214 23.65 57.96 -23.36
N ASN A 215 23.98 56.93 -22.55
CA ASN A 215 25.33 56.53 -22.06
C ASN A 215 25.15 55.39 -21.03
N ALA A 216 25.67 54.17 -21.25
CA ALA A 216 27.06 53.70 -21.12
C ALA A 216 27.49 53.36 -19.67
N SER A 217 27.74 52.08 -19.38
CA SER A 217 28.93 51.56 -18.66
C SER A 217 28.74 50.10 -18.18
N SER A 218 29.75 49.25 -18.43
CA SER A 218 30.10 48.05 -17.63
C SER A 218 31.36 48.38 -16.82
N PRO A 219 31.68 47.65 -15.74
CA PRO A 219 32.57 46.49 -15.89
C PRO A 219 32.34 45.30 -14.92
N ALA A 220 32.93 44.15 -15.30
CA ALA A 220 33.67 43.12 -14.53
C ALA A 220 33.89 43.39 -13.02
N THR A 221 33.99 42.44 -12.07
CA THR A 221 34.55 41.07 -11.99
C THR A 221 34.32 40.57 -10.55
N ALA A 222 34.09 39.28 -10.29
CA ALA A 222 34.53 38.62 -9.06
C ALA A 222 34.46 37.08 -9.18
N ALA A 223 35.47 36.43 -8.61
CA ALA A 223 35.86 35.05 -8.85
C ALA A 223 35.15 34.02 -7.96
N VAL A 224 35.16 32.79 -8.46
CA VAL A 224 34.79 31.52 -7.82
C VAL A 224 35.92 31.08 -6.87
N PRO A 225 35.61 30.53 -5.68
CA PRO A 225 36.54 29.69 -4.95
C PRO A 225 36.20 28.19 -5.09
N SER A 226 37.23 27.43 -5.42
CA SER A 226 37.28 25.98 -5.56
C SER A 226 37.43 25.25 -4.21
N LEU A 227 36.91 24.01 -4.19
CA LEU A 227 36.98 23.04 -3.10
C LEU A 227 38.41 22.53 -2.85
N PRO A 228 38.82 22.30 -1.58
CA PRO A 228 40.05 21.58 -1.26
C PRO A 228 39.82 20.07 -1.08
N SER A 229 40.89 19.36 -1.42
CA SER A 229 41.07 17.92 -1.56
C SER A 229 41.33 17.16 -0.24
N LEU A 230 40.92 15.89 -0.27
CA LEU A 230 41.57 14.67 0.26
C LEU A 230 42.48 14.80 1.51
N ARG A 231 42.05 14.18 2.62
CA ARG A 231 42.89 13.68 3.72
C ARG A 231 42.66 12.17 3.82
N ALA A 232 43.65 11.32 3.52
CA ALA A 232 44.79 10.94 4.36
C ALA A 232 44.38 10.03 5.54
N VAL A 233 44.51 8.72 5.30
CA VAL A 233 44.49 7.63 6.29
C VAL A 233 45.83 7.61 7.05
N PRO A 234 45.86 7.39 8.37
CA PRO A 234 47.10 7.20 9.12
C PRO A 234 47.57 5.72 9.12
N PRO A 235 48.89 5.44 9.19
CA PRO A 235 49.46 4.11 9.02
C PRO A 235 49.70 3.34 10.34
N GLY A 236 49.52 2.01 10.27
CA GLY A 236 50.42 1.01 10.86
C GLY A 236 50.21 0.58 12.33
N ARG A 237 49.77 -0.68 12.52
CA ARG A 237 50.35 -1.59 13.53
C ARG A 237 50.48 -3.01 12.97
N SER A 238 51.65 -3.56 13.22
CA SER A 238 52.23 -4.81 12.71
C SER A 238 51.95 -6.00 13.65
N GLN A 239 51.72 -7.17 13.03
CA GLN A 239 51.99 -8.53 13.52
C GLN A 239 51.30 -9.01 14.83
N PHE A 240 50.50 -10.08 14.70
CA PHE A 240 50.32 -11.06 15.77
C PHE A 240 50.79 -12.44 15.30
N ALA A 241 51.74 -12.98 16.05
CA ALA A 241 52.16 -14.37 15.99
C ALA A 241 51.05 -15.30 16.56
N PRO A 242 50.97 -16.56 16.12
CA PRO A 242 49.92 -17.48 16.55
C PRO A 242 50.26 -18.04 17.94
N LEU A 243 49.47 -17.68 18.96
CA LEU A 243 49.47 -18.36 20.26
C LEU A 243 48.46 -19.50 20.24
N GLY A 244 48.94 -20.67 20.63
CA GLY A 244 48.28 -21.96 20.50
C GLY A 244 46.90 -22.07 21.14
N SER A 245 46.10 -22.93 20.52
CA SER A 245 44.77 -23.34 20.97
C SER A 245 44.82 -24.02 22.35
N VAL A 246 44.51 -23.30 23.40
CA VAL A 246 43.89 -23.89 24.59
C VAL A 246 42.39 -23.92 24.29
N ARG A 247 41.83 -25.12 24.10
CA ARG A 247 40.37 -25.33 24.02
C ARG A 247 39.76 -24.94 25.37
N ARG A 248 39.46 -23.66 25.53
CA ARG A 248 38.58 -23.13 26.56
C ARG A 248 37.16 -23.49 26.11
N ARG A 249 36.39 -24.23 26.93
CA ARG A 249 34.93 -24.38 26.72
C ARG A 249 34.38 -22.97 26.50
N LEU A 250 33.68 -22.76 25.38
CA LEU A 250 33.15 -21.46 25.01
C LEU A 250 32.25 -20.92 26.15
N PRO A 251 32.29 -19.61 26.46
CA PRO A 251 31.40 -19.04 27.45
C PRO A 251 29.95 -19.18 26.98
N LYS A 252 29.07 -19.73 27.84
CA LYS A 252 27.62 -19.77 27.60
C LYS A 252 27.13 -18.33 27.47
N ARG A 253 26.43 -18.00 26.37
CA ARG A 253 25.96 -16.63 26.11
C ARG A 253 24.65 -16.34 26.86
N ARG A 254 24.54 -15.14 27.46
CA ARG A 254 23.51 -14.74 28.44
C ARG A 254 23.00 -13.34 28.10
N ASN A 255 22.03 -13.26 27.18
CA ASN A 255 21.63 -11.99 26.58
C ASN A 255 20.12 -11.68 26.74
N VAL A 256 19.43 -12.10 27.81
CA VAL A 256 18.06 -11.57 28.02
C VAL A 256 18.12 -10.09 28.38
N ARG A 257 17.22 -9.29 27.83
CA ARG A 257 17.07 -7.87 28.17
C ARG A 257 15.83 -7.67 29.05
N PRO A 258 15.87 -6.75 30.03
CA PRO A 258 14.68 -6.41 30.81
C PRO A 258 13.54 -5.91 29.92
N ASP A 259 12.29 -6.27 30.25
CA ASP A 259 11.12 -5.75 29.55
C ASP A 259 10.96 -4.23 29.82
N PRO A 260 10.86 -3.36 28.79
CA PRO A 260 10.56 -1.95 29.01
C PRO A 260 9.19 -1.76 29.67
N VAL A 261 9.00 -0.69 30.45
CA VAL A 261 7.72 -0.45 31.14
C VAL A 261 6.60 -0.21 30.13
N ASP A 262 5.55 -1.04 30.14
CA ASP A 262 4.33 -0.86 29.35
C ASP A 262 3.11 -0.88 30.29
N LEU A 263 2.41 0.25 30.38
CA LEU A 263 1.24 0.42 31.26
C LEU A 263 0.02 -0.42 30.83
N ARG A 264 0.08 -1.09 29.67
CA ARG A 264 -0.98 -1.98 29.18
C ARG A 264 -0.78 -3.43 29.61
N ASP A 265 0.36 -3.78 30.19
CA ASP A 265 0.59 -5.11 30.75
C ASP A 265 -0.46 -5.40 31.82
N TRP A 266 -1.12 -6.55 31.73
CA TRP A 266 -2.08 -6.95 32.75
C TRP A 266 -1.35 -7.52 33.94
N GLU A 267 -1.54 -6.91 35.11
CA GLU A 267 -1.02 -7.43 36.37
C GLU A 267 -1.78 -8.70 36.80
N TYR A 268 -1.03 -9.68 37.26
CA TYR A 268 -1.58 -10.90 37.83
C TYR A 268 -2.29 -10.59 39.15
N ARG A 269 -3.50 -11.13 39.30
CA ARG A 269 -4.25 -11.06 40.55
C ARG A 269 -4.53 -12.48 41.04
N PRO A 270 -3.87 -12.92 42.13
CA PRO A 270 -3.93 -14.30 42.58
C PRO A 270 -5.34 -14.70 43.04
N SER A 271 -5.70 -15.98 42.84
CA SER A 271 -6.92 -16.54 43.42
C SER A 271 -6.74 -16.79 44.91
N ILE A 272 -7.79 -16.51 45.68
CA ILE A 272 -7.87 -16.85 47.11
C ILE A 272 -8.44 -18.25 47.37
N ALA A 273 -8.76 -19.01 46.31
CA ALA A 273 -9.47 -20.28 46.43
C ALA A 273 -8.58 -21.45 46.91
N ILE A 274 -7.26 -21.38 46.71
CA ILE A 274 -6.33 -22.49 46.99
C ILE A 274 -5.12 -21.97 47.74
N ALA A 275 -4.89 -22.46 48.95
CA ALA A 275 -3.68 -22.17 49.70
C ALA A 275 -2.49 -22.97 49.14
N PRO A 276 -1.35 -22.32 48.82
CA PRO A 276 -0.14 -23.03 48.41
C PRO A 276 0.47 -23.83 49.59
N PRO A 277 1.00 -25.05 49.35
CA PRO A 277 1.71 -25.81 50.39
C PRO A 277 3.05 -25.14 50.77
N ASP A 278 3.67 -25.55 51.87
CA ASP A 278 4.97 -25.01 52.35
C ASP A 278 6.16 -25.26 51.40
N ALA A 279 6.03 -26.26 50.53
CA ALA A 279 7.00 -26.59 49.49
C ALA A 279 6.30 -27.28 48.31
N MET A 280 6.88 -27.13 47.13
CA MET A 280 6.37 -27.70 45.88
C MET A 280 7.56 -28.24 45.08
N LEU A 281 7.63 -29.56 44.92
CA LEU A 281 8.63 -30.22 44.06
C LEU A 281 8.17 -30.11 42.59
N PRO A 282 9.09 -29.88 41.63
CA PRO A 282 8.74 -29.93 40.22
C PRO A 282 8.36 -31.35 39.79
N LEU A 283 7.35 -31.46 38.92
CA LEU A 283 7.07 -32.66 38.13
C LEU A 283 7.52 -32.37 36.71
N ASP A 284 8.76 -32.76 36.38
CA ASP A 284 9.37 -32.43 35.10
C ASP A 284 8.72 -33.25 33.97
N PRO A 285 8.01 -32.61 33.02
CA PRO A 285 7.28 -33.32 31.99
C PRO A 285 8.18 -33.80 30.84
N ASN A 286 9.39 -33.23 30.71
CA ASN A 286 10.36 -33.54 29.66
C ASN A 286 11.80 -33.31 30.15
N PRO A 287 12.82 -33.96 29.55
CA PRO A 287 14.21 -33.72 29.93
C PRO A 287 14.64 -32.25 29.84
N THR A 288 15.46 -31.81 30.79
CA THR A 288 16.07 -30.47 30.81
C THR A 288 16.70 -30.10 29.47
N LYS A 289 16.25 -28.96 28.94
CA LYS A 289 16.68 -28.44 27.64
C LYS A 289 18.11 -27.90 27.64
N GLN A 290 18.70 -27.81 26.45
CA GLN A 290 20.05 -27.31 26.25
C GLN A 290 20.11 -26.29 25.09
N GLN A 291 20.28 -25.01 25.42
CA GLN A 291 20.37 -23.93 24.42
C GLN A 291 21.72 -23.88 23.67
N GLY A 292 22.73 -24.60 24.17
CA GLY A 292 24.09 -24.60 23.63
C GLY A 292 24.75 -23.21 23.71
N ASP A 293 25.42 -22.83 22.62
CA ASP A 293 26.15 -21.56 22.52
C ASP A 293 25.29 -20.39 21.98
N THR A 294 23.96 -20.56 21.95
CA THR A 294 23.00 -19.56 21.45
C THR A 294 22.50 -18.63 22.54
N ASN A 295 22.03 -17.44 22.18
CA ASN A 295 21.36 -16.50 23.08
C ASN A 295 19.85 -16.75 23.26
N ALA A 296 19.37 -17.95 22.95
CA ALA A 296 17.96 -18.31 22.89
C ALA A 296 17.28 -18.58 24.25
N CYS A 297 17.87 -18.15 25.38
CA CYS A 297 17.39 -18.49 26.72
C CYS A 297 15.89 -18.21 26.94
N THR A 298 15.37 -17.09 26.41
CA THR A 298 13.94 -16.73 26.47
C THR A 298 13.05 -17.78 25.81
N GLY A 299 13.36 -18.19 24.58
CA GLY A 299 12.60 -19.21 23.87
C GLY A 299 12.68 -20.57 24.53
N PHE A 300 13.85 -20.97 25.05
CA PHE A 300 14.01 -22.24 25.76
C PHE A 300 13.28 -22.27 27.11
N ALA A 301 13.34 -21.20 27.88
CA ALA A 301 12.60 -21.07 29.13
C ALA A 301 11.08 -21.07 28.89
N LEU A 302 10.61 -20.36 27.86
CA LEU A 302 9.19 -20.38 27.49
C LEU A 302 8.75 -21.76 26.99
N ALA A 303 9.60 -22.47 26.22
CA ALA A 303 9.33 -23.84 25.79
C ALA A 303 9.13 -24.77 26.98
N THR A 304 9.99 -24.68 28.01
CA THR A 304 9.82 -25.43 29.27
C THR A 304 8.49 -25.09 29.93
N VAL A 305 8.16 -23.81 30.09
CA VAL A 305 6.88 -23.39 30.71
C VAL A 305 5.68 -23.97 29.95
N ILE A 306 5.69 -23.95 28.61
CA ILE A 306 4.61 -24.53 27.79
C ILE A 306 4.45 -26.04 28.06
N GLU A 307 5.55 -26.77 28.21
CA GLU A 307 5.52 -28.21 28.50
C GLU A 307 4.88 -28.51 29.86
N TYR A 308 5.19 -27.72 30.90
CA TYR A 308 4.53 -27.83 32.21
C TYR A 308 3.03 -27.53 32.12
N LEU A 309 2.64 -26.52 31.34
CA LEU A 309 1.23 -26.21 31.15
C LEU A 309 0.50 -27.32 30.38
N LEU A 310 1.14 -27.96 29.40
CA LEU A 310 0.57 -29.07 28.65
C LEU A 310 0.34 -30.28 29.57
N ASP A 311 1.33 -30.66 30.36
CA ASP A 311 1.24 -31.75 31.33
C ASP A 311 0.13 -31.50 32.36
N ARG A 312 0.14 -30.31 32.97
CA ARG A 312 -0.88 -29.90 33.94
C ARG A 312 -2.28 -29.85 33.33
N GLY A 313 -2.38 -29.43 32.08
CA GLY A 313 -3.62 -29.43 31.30
C GLY A 313 -4.05 -30.82 30.82
N GLN A 314 -3.29 -31.87 31.15
CA GLN A 314 -3.49 -33.26 30.69
C GLN A 314 -3.56 -33.36 29.16
N ARG A 315 -2.77 -32.54 28.48
CA ARG A 315 -2.61 -32.54 27.02
C ARG A 315 -1.38 -33.35 26.64
N PRO A 316 -1.32 -33.92 25.41
CA PRO A 316 -0.12 -34.57 24.93
C PRO A 316 1.10 -33.65 25.02
N VAL A 317 2.10 -34.08 25.79
CA VAL A 317 3.37 -33.36 25.96
C VAL A 317 4.33 -33.83 24.88
N GLU A 318 4.73 -32.90 24.02
CA GLU A 318 5.85 -33.07 23.09
C GLU A 318 6.92 -32.04 23.43
N ALA A 319 8.19 -32.34 23.16
CA ALA A 319 9.25 -31.36 23.32
C ALA A 319 8.99 -30.14 22.42
N MET A 320 8.95 -28.95 23.01
CA MET A 320 8.70 -27.66 22.34
C MET A 320 9.99 -27.03 21.85
N SER A 321 9.94 -26.40 20.67
CA SER A 321 11.10 -25.74 20.06
C SER A 321 11.40 -24.41 20.75
N GLY A 322 12.48 -24.38 21.56
CA GLY A 322 13.01 -23.13 22.10
C GLY A 322 13.53 -22.18 21.02
N HIS A 323 14.06 -22.73 19.91
CA HIS A 323 14.55 -21.94 18.78
C HIS A 323 13.42 -21.24 18.02
N MET A 324 12.28 -21.88 17.80
CA MET A 324 11.12 -21.25 17.17
C MET A 324 10.62 -20.08 18.02
N LEU A 325 10.39 -20.31 19.31
CA LEU A 325 9.92 -19.28 20.24
C LEU A 325 10.91 -18.11 20.34
N TYR A 326 12.22 -18.39 20.36
CA TYR A 326 13.24 -17.36 20.35
C TYR A 326 13.26 -16.54 19.06
N ASN A 327 13.16 -17.20 17.91
CA ASN A 327 13.08 -16.50 16.62
C ASN A 327 11.82 -15.64 16.53
N MET A 328 10.68 -16.11 17.04
CA MET A 328 9.46 -15.28 17.11
C MET A 328 9.63 -14.13 18.10
N ALA A 329 10.31 -14.36 19.23
CA ALA A 329 10.58 -13.32 20.22
C ALA A 329 11.31 -12.13 19.61
N ARG A 330 12.39 -12.40 18.86
CA ARG A 330 13.18 -11.35 18.19
C ARG A 330 12.37 -10.51 17.20
N ARG A 331 11.28 -11.04 16.63
CA ARG A 331 10.43 -10.28 15.68
C ARG A 331 9.54 -9.24 16.34
N TYR A 332 9.09 -9.53 17.55
CA TYR A 332 8.15 -8.67 18.28
C TYR A 332 8.81 -7.91 19.42
N ASP A 333 10.13 -8.05 19.53
CA ASP A 333 10.91 -7.33 20.50
C ASP A 333 11.03 -5.86 20.08
N GLU A 334 10.99 -4.98 21.06
CA GLU A 334 11.02 -3.53 20.83
C GLU A 334 12.42 -3.04 20.41
N TRP A 335 13.40 -3.94 20.41
CA TRP A 335 14.79 -3.72 20.03
C TRP A 335 15.16 -4.30 18.66
N ALA A 336 14.19 -4.85 17.92
CA ALA A 336 14.41 -5.49 16.61
C ALA A 336 14.95 -4.54 15.52
N GLU A 337 14.99 -3.23 15.79
CA GLU A 337 15.50 -2.20 14.87
C GLU A 337 17.03 -2.13 14.82
N GLU A 338 17.74 -2.65 15.82
CA GLU A 338 19.21 -2.59 15.92
C GLU A 338 19.85 -3.99 15.75
N ASP A 339 20.44 -4.20 14.56
CA ASP A 339 21.41 -5.26 14.22
C ASP A 339 20.93 -6.74 14.28
N GLU A 340 20.29 -7.21 13.20
CA GLU A 340 19.85 -8.61 13.04
C GLU A 340 20.97 -9.63 12.84
N GLU A 341 22.15 -9.21 12.39
CA GLU A 341 23.28 -10.11 12.16
C GLU A 341 23.92 -10.61 13.47
N ASP A 342 23.72 -9.87 14.57
CA ASP A 342 24.20 -10.29 15.88
C ASP A 342 23.09 -10.99 16.68
N ASP A 343 23.43 -12.19 17.19
CA ASP A 343 22.62 -12.95 18.16
C ASP A 343 22.56 -12.16 19.48
N SER A 344 21.76 -11.10 19.54
CA SER A 344 21.78 -10.09 20.61
C SER A 344 20.87 -10.40 21.79
N GLY A 345 20.15 -11.53 21.74
CA GLY A 345 19.18 -11.94 22.76
C GLY A 345 17.73 -11.54 22.45
N SER A 346 16.85 -11.60 23.45
CA SER A 346 15.47 -11.06 23.36
C SER A 346 14.90 -10.78 24.75
N SER A 347 13.70 -10.22 24.81
CA SER A 347 12.91 -9.99 26.04
C SER A 347 11.89 -11.10 26.32
N LEU A 348 11.34 -11.14 27.54
CA LEU A 348 10.30 -12.12 27.89
C LEU A 348 8.99 -11.75 27.21
N ARG A 349 8.61 -10.46 27.21
CA ARG A 349 7.42 -9.96 26.53
C ARG A 349 7.48 -10.22 25.03
N GLY A 350 8.64 -10.06 24.39
CA GLY A 350 8.82 -10.39 22.96
C GLY A 350 8.45 -11.85 22.68
N ALA A 351 8.92 -12.79 23.51
CA ALA A 351 8.60 -14.21 23.37
C ALA A 351 7.10 -14.50 23.57
N LEU A 352 6.45 -13.85 24.54
CA LEU A 352 5.01 -13.97 24.77
C LEU A 352 4.18 -13.38 23.61
N LYS A 353 4.57 -12.23 23.06
CA LYS A 353 3.98 -11.66 21.84
C LYS A 353 4.12 -12.64 20.68
N GLY A 354 5.32 -13.22 20.49
CA GLY A 354 5.58 -14.24 19.48
C GLY A 354 4.66 -15.47 19.61
N TRP A 355 4.53 -16.01 20.82
CA TRP A 355 3.63 -17.13 21.09
C TRP A 355 2.16 -16.77 20.86
N SER A 356 1.71 -15.58 21.28
CA SER A 356 0.36 -15.07 21.05
C SER A 356 -0.02 -14.99 19.56
N ARG A 357 0.94 -14.62 18.71
CA ARG A 357 0.73 -14.45 17.26
C ARG A 357 0.91 -15.72 16.45
N HIS A 358 1.70 -16.68 16.93
CA HIS A 358 2.08 -17.83 16.10
C HIS A 358 1.74 -19.20 16.70
N GLY A 359 1.47 -19.29 18.01
CA GLY A 359 1.43 -20.57 18.69
C GLY A 359 2.82 -21.14 18.94
N ALA A 360 2.91 -22.42 19.31
CA ALA A 360 4.17 -23.08 19.69
C ALA A 360 4.34 -24.42 18.95
N SER A 361 5.44 -24.54 18.21
CA SER A 361 5.78 -25.75 17.44
C SER A 361 6.65 -26.72 18.25
N CYS A 362 6.49 -28.01 17.98
CA CYS A 362 7.37 -29.04 18.51
C CYS A 362 8.82 -28.92 17.98
N GLU A 363 9.78 -29.37 18.79
CA GLU A 363 11.23 -29.31 18.57
C GLU A 363 11.66 -30.11 17.34
N ARG A 364 11.04 -31.26 17.07
CA ARG A 364 11.35 -32.08 15.89
C ARG A 364 11.16 -31.33 14.56
N LEU A 365 10.27 -30.34 14.52
CA LEU A 365 9.99 -29.53 13.34
C LEU A 365 10.94 -28.33 13.21
N TRP A 366 11.49 -27.84 14.34
CA TRP A 366 12.41 -26.72 14.38
C TRP A 366 13.54 -26.96 15.40
N PRO A 367 14.50 -27.86 15.11
CA PRO A 367 15.48 -28.33 16.08
C PRO A 367 16.72 -27.44 16.24
N ARG A 368 16.91 -26.44 15.37
CA ARG A 368 18.12 -25.58 15.33
C ARG A 368 17.74 -24.12 15.21
N GLN A 369 18.67 -23.23 15.54
CA GLN A 369 18.43 -21.78 15.49
C GLN A 369 17.99 -21.27 14.10
N PRO A 370 18.64 -21.66 12.98
CA PRO A 370 18.14 -21.28 11.67
C PRO A 370 16.77 -21.88 11.45
N MET A 371 15.88 -21.04 10.95
CA MET A 371 14.54 -21.45 10.56
C MET A 371 14.58 -22.62 9.57
N PRO A 372 13.74 -23.66 9.78
CA PRO A 372 13.64 -24.79 8.88
C PRO A 372 12.98 -24.36 7.56
N ARG A 373 13.31 -25.09 6.50
CA ARG A 373 12.62 -24.91 5.22
C ARG A 373 11.15 -25.32 5.36
N PRO A 374 10.22 -24.57 4.74
CA PRO A 374 8.80 -24.91 4.76
C PRO A 374 8.58 -26.28 4.10
N ARG A 375 7.55 -27.02 4.54
CA ARG A 375 7.27 -28.39 4.06
C ARG A 375 5.81 -28.52 3.64
N PRO A 376 5.50 -29.28 2.58
CA PRO A 376 4.13 -29.37 2.06
C PRO A 376 3.15 -30.19 2.94
N GLY A 377 3.65 -30.97 3.90
CA GLY A 377 2.80 -31.83 4.73
C GLY A 377 2.34 -31.12 6.00
N SER A 378 1.04 -31.16 6.31
CA SER A 378 0.47 -30.54 7.53
C SER A 378 1.02 -31.09 8.86
N GLN A 379 1.58 -32.31 8.86
CA GLN A 379 2.22 -32.91 10.03
C GLN A 379 3.72 -32.58 10.15
N ASP A 380 4.31 -32.11 9.05
CA ASP A 380 5.74 -31.82 8.88
C ASP A 380 6.03 -30.31 8.81
N ASP A 381 5.00 -29.47 8.87
CA ASP A 381 5.13 -28.02 8.85
C ASP A 381 5.00 -27.44 10.26
N TRP A 382 6.04 -26.71 10.70
CA TRP A 382 6.09 -26.07 12.02
C TRP A 382 5.02 -24.98 12.16
N TRP A 383 4.63 -24.29 11.08
CA TRP A 383 3.65 -23.20 11.07
C TRP A 383 2.25 -23.75 11.39
N LEU A 384 1.87 -24.83 10.71
CA LEU A 384 0.60 -25.53 10.93
C LEU A 384 0.59 -26.31 12.25
N ASP A 385 1.74 -26.78 12.74
CA ASP A 385 1.83 -27.40 14.07
C ASP A 385 1.67 -26.38 15.20
N ALA A 386 2.18 -25.15 15.02
CA ALA A 386 2.22 -24.15 16.08
C ALA A 386 0.83 -23.75 16.59
N VAL A 387 -0.17 -23.65 15.70
CA VAL A 387 -1.54 -23.28 16.07
C VAL A 387 -2.23 -24.31 16.97
N LYS A 388 -1.70 -25.53 17.09
CA LYS A 388 -2.23 -26.55 18.03
C LYS A 388 -1.94 -26.24 19.49
N ARG A 389 -1.13 -25.21 19.77
CA ARG A 389 -0.71 -24.82 21.13
C ARG A 389 -0.80 -23.30 21.29
N PRO A 390 -2.01 -22.71 21.22
CA PRO A 390 -2.19 -21.26 21.32
C PRO A 390 -1.94 -20.76 22.74
N LEU A 391 -1.49 -19.51 22.87
CA LEU A 391 -1.47 -18.79 24.15
C LEU A 391 -2.91 -18.39 24.53
N GLY A 392 -3.27 -18.56 25.80
CA GLY A 392 -4.58 -18.16 26.33
C GLY A 392 -4.55 -16.77 26.96
N ALA A 393 -3.79 -16.64 28.05
CA ALA A 393 -3.60 -15.39 28.77
C ALA A 393 -2.18 -15.32 29.33
N TYR A 394 -1.68 -14.10 29.52
CA TYR A 394 -0.39 -13.86 30.17
C TYR A 394 -0.50 -12.61 31.03
N TYR A 395 0.06 -12.68 32.23
CA TYR A 395 -0.01 -11.63 33.24
C TYR A 395 1.37 -11.40 33.84
N ARG A 396 1.72 -10.13 34.04
CA ARG A 396 2.97 -9.75 34.71
C ARG A 396 2.80 -9.93 36.21
N ILE A 397 3.80 -10.49 36.86
CA ILE A 397 3.90 -10.55 38.32
C ILE A 397 5.02 -9.58 38.72
N ASP A 398 4.76 -8.76 39.72
CA ASP A 398 5.80 -7.96 40.36
C ASP A 398 6.85 -8.91 40.98
N PRO A 399 8.12 -8.89 40.55
CA PRO A 399 9.16 -9.77 41.07
C PRO A 399 9.34 -9.67 42.59
N ASP A 400 9.08 -8.50 43.20
CA ASP A 400 9.19 -8.30 44.65
C ASP A 400 8.06 -9.01 45.43
N ASN A 401 6.97 -9.35 44.74
CA ASN A 401 5.80 -9.98 45.34
C ASN A 401 5.89 -11.51 45.28
N ILE A 402 6.81 -12.07 46.08
CA ILE A 402 7.07 -13.51 46.21
C ILE A 402 5.80 -14.33 46.48
N ARG A 403 4.87 -13.79 47.28
CA ARG A 403 3.59 -14.44 47.60
C ARG A 403 2.80 -14.76 46.33
N ASP A 404 2.71 -13.81 45.41
CA ASP A 404 1.91 -13.97 44.21
C ASP A 404 2.56 -14.97 43.24
N ILE A 405 3.90 -15.06 43.23
CA ILE A 405 4.65 -16.10 42.51
C ILE A 405 4.33 -17.49 43.07
N HIS A 406 4.26 -17.67 44.40
CA HIS A 406 3.86 -18.97 44.99
C HIS A 406 2.46 -19.39 44.59
N ILE A 407 1.51 -18.44 44.57
CA ILE A 407 0.13 -18.72 44.16
C ILE A 407 0.09 -19.04 42.66
N ALA A 408 0.78 -18.26 41.83
CA ALA A 408 0.90 -18.51 40.39
C ALA A 408 1.49 -19.90 40.08
N LEU A 409 2.55 -20.31 40.77
CA LEU A 409 3.11 -21.66 40.65
C LEU A 409 2.09 -22.74 41.03
N ARG A 410 1.33 -22.51 42.11
CA ARG A 410 0.29 -23.44 42.52
C ARG A 410 -0.84 -23.54 41.48
N GLU A 411 -1.19 -22.44 40.82
CA GLU A 411 -2.28 -22.35 39.84
C GLU A 411 -1.89 -22.85 38.45
N ALA A 412 -0.72 -22.42 37.93
CA ALA A 412 -0.26 -22.68 36.58
C ALA A 412 0.78 -23.81 36.48
N GLY A 413 1.46 -24.16 37.57
CA GLY A 413 2.49 -25.21 37.60
C GLY A 413 3.90 -24.73 37.23
N ALA A 414 4.02 -23.64 36.46
CA ALA A 414 5.29 -23.01 36.14
C ALA A 414 5.10 -21.48 35.95
N VAL A 415 6.17 -20.73 36.17
CA VAL A 415 6.25 -19.28 35.98
C VAL A 415 7.46 -18.97 35.10
N TYR A 416 7.28 -18.05 34.15
CA TYR A 416 8.30 -17.64 33.20
C TYR A 416 9.06 -16.43 33.74
N ALA A 417 10.38 -16.54 33.92
CA ALA A 417 11.14 -15.54 34.68
C ALA A 417 12.52 -15.26 34.08
N SER A 418 13.08 -14.11 34.45
CA SER A 418 14.46 -13.71 34.15
C SER A 418 15.13 -13.06 35.35
N ALA A 419 16.46 -13.18 35.43
CA ALA A 419 17.28 -12.55 36.45
C ALA A 419 18.70 -12.26 35.94
N PHE A 420 19.38 -11.32 36.58
CA PHE A 420 20.81 -11.10 36.38
C PHE A 420 21.61 -12.24 37.02
N THR A 421 22.38 -12.95 36.21
CA THR A 421 23.20 -14.07 36.70
C THR A 421 24.51 -13.59 37.31
N HIS A 422 25.09 -14.44 38.15
CA HIS A 422 26.33 -14.21 38.87
C HIS A 422 27.12 -15.52 39.02
N LYS A 423 28.33 -15.42 39.59
CA LYS A 423 29.25 -16.55 39.81
C LYS A 423 28.67 -17.75 40.56
N GLY A 424 27.58 -17.57 41.31
CA GLY A 424 26.87 -18.65 42.00
C GLY A 424 26.20 -19.63 41.03
N TRP A 425 25.75 -19.13 39.88
CA TRP A 425 25.17 -19.93 38.79
C TRP A 425 26.23 -20.75 38.08
N ASP A 426 27.42 -20.19 37.87
CA ASP A 426 28.56 -20.88 37.26
C ASP A 426 29.04 -22.06 38.12
N ALA A 427 29.02 -21.89 39.45
CA ALA A 427 29.43 -22.92 40.40
C ALA A 427 28.54 -24.17 40.39
N GLN A 428 27.36 -24.11 39.78
CA GLN A 428 26.45 -25.26 39.64
C GLN A 428 26.80 -26.17 38.46
N LEU A 429 27.74 -25.79 37.59
CA LEU A 429 28.15 -26.64 36.47
C LEU A 429 28.99 -27.82 36.97
N GLN A 430 28.53 -29.03 36.67
CA GLN A 430 29.19 -30.26 37.04
C GLN A 430 29.87 -30.92 35.84
N GLN A 431 30.76 -31.88 36.11
CA GLN A 431 31.44 -32.65 35.07
C GLN A 431 30.61 -33.84 34.55
N MET A 432 29.56 -34.23 35.28
CA MET A 432 28.71 -35.37 34.98
C MET A 432 27.24 -34.96 35.00
N THR A 433 26.42 -35.63 34.20
CA THR A 433 24.97 -35.47 34.22
C THR A 433 24.38 -36.18 35.44
N LEU A 434 23.49 -35.49 36.17
CA LEU A 434 22.71 -36.09 37.25
C LEU A 434 21.25 -36.29 36.83
N PRO A 435 20.53 -37.28 37.39
CA PRO A 435 19.09 -37.40 37.17
C PRO A 435 18.32 -36.22 37.79
N ALA A 436 17.12 -35.97 37.29
CA ALA A 436 16.18 -35.01 37.86
C ALA A 436 15.90 -35.33 39.34
N PRO A 437 15.68 -34.31 40.19
CA PRO A 437 15.46 -34.51 41.61
C PRO A 437 14.13 -35.23 41.87
N THR A 438 14.14 -36.16 42.82
CA THR A 438 12.94 -36.85 43.31
C THR A 438 12.53 -36.37 44.70
N GLN A 439 13.44 -35.69 45.40
CA GLN A 439 13.24 -35.12 46.73
C GLN A 439 13.82 -33.70 46.79
N LEU A 440 13.28 -32.86 47.69
CA LEU A 440 13.64 -31.43 47.77
C LEU A 440 15.07 -31.18 48.27
N ASP A 441 15.59 -32.06 49.12
CA ASP A 441 16.92 -32.00 49.71
C ASP A 441 18.04 -32.37 48.72
N GLU A 442 17.70 -32.98 47.58
CA GLU A 442 18.65 -33.27 46.50
C GLU A 442 19.00 -32.03 45.65
N ILE A 443 18.22 -30.95 45.77
CA ILE A 443 18.32 -29.77 44.90
C ILE A 443 19.33 -28.78 45.49
N PRO A 444 20.45 -28.50 44.82
CA PRO A 444 21.47 -27.60 45.34
C PRO A 444 20.96 -26.16 45.35
N ALA A 445 21.28 -25.41 46.40
CA ALA A 445 21.04 -23.98 46.46
C ALA A 445 22.14 -23.20 45.73
N ILE A 446 21.74 -22.19 44.98
CA ILE A 446 22.63 -21.21 44.37
C ILE A 446 23.15 -20.32 45.50
N LYS A 447 24.46 -20.17 45.56
CA LYS A 447 25.08 -19.27 46.54
C LYS A 447 24.86 -17.82 46.10
N HIS A 448 24.18 -17.06 46.95
CA HIS A 448 23.82 -15.67 46.70
C HIS A 448 25.05 -14.80 46.41
N HIS A 449 24.99 -14.06 45.29
CA HIS A 449 25.85 -12.93 44.97
C HIS A 449 25.09 -11.91 44.12
N SER A 450 25.55 -10.67 44.09
CA SER A 450 25.01 -9.65 43.18
C SER A 450 25.26 -10.00 41.71
N GLY A 451 24.20 -9.88 40.90
CA GLY A 451 24.17 -10.10 39.47
C GLY A 451 24.88 -9.02 38.66
N SER A 452 25.27 -9.36 37.44
CA SER A 452 25.81 -8.39 36.47
C SER A 452 24.71 -7.97 35.49
N GLN A 453 24.55 -6.65 35.30
CA GLN A 453 23.58 -6.09 34.34
C GLN A 453 23.86 -6.50 32.88
N GLU A 454 25.07 -7.00 32.59
CA GLU A 454 25.47 -7.50 31.27
C GLU A 454 25.20 -9.02 31.11
N GLN A 455 24.68 -9.70 32.13
CA GLN A 455 24.51 -11.16 32.15
C GLN A 455 23.09 -11.58 32.56
N GLY A 456 22.08 -11.03 31.90
CA GLY A 456 20.70 -11.47 32.09
C GLY A 456 20.46 -12.88 31.54
N HIS A 457 19.66 -13.69 32.24
CA HIS A 457 19.26 -15.02 31.80
C HIS A 457 17.78 -15.32 32.09
N ALA A 458 17.12 -16.00 31.16
CA ALA A 458 15.73 -16.44 31.29
C ALA A 458 15.64 -17.93 31.65
N PHE A 459 14.69 -18.29 32.51
CA PHE A 459 14.49 -19.65 33.02
C PHE A 459 13.02 -19.87 33.45
N ALA A 460 12.67 -21.12 33.75
CA ALA A 460 11.37 -21.47 34.31
C ALA A 460 11.48 -21.65 35.83
N ILE A 461 10.58 -21.02 36.59
CA ILE A 461 10.35 -21.37 37.99
C ILE A 461 9.28 -22.45 38.01
N VAL A 462 9.56 -23.57 38.66
CA VAL A 462 8.76 -24.82 38.56
C VAL A 462 8.38 -25.40 39.92
N GLY A 463 8.79 -24.74 40.99
CA GLY A 463 8.52 -25.15 42.36
C GLY A 463 9.16 -24.20 43.35
N TYR A 464 9.09 -24.55 44.63
CA TYR A 464 9.70 -23.76 45.69
C TYR A 464 9.92 -24.58 46.96
N THR A 465 10.82 -24.07 47.79
CA THR A 465 11.10 -24.54 49.15
C THR A 465 10.90 -23.38 50.12
N ARG A 466 11.08 -23.63 51.41
CA ARG A 466 11.15 -22.56 52.42
C ARG A 466 12.35 -21.62 52.23
N ALA A 467 13.38 -22.04 51.49
CA ALA A 467 14.61 -21.26 51.27
C ALA A 467 14.58 -20.43 49.98
N GLY A 468 13.76 -20.82 48.99
CA GLY A 468 13.76 -20.17 47.69
C GLY A 468 12.97 -20.91 46.62
N PHE A 469 12.99 -20.35 45.41
CA PHE A 469 12.35 -20.91 44.22
C PHE A 469 13.19 -22.03 43.61
N ILE A 470 12.54 -23.09 43.15
CA ILE A 470 13.18 -24.15 42.35
C ILE A 470 13.08 -23.74 40.89
N ILE A 471 14.23 -23.57 40.25
CA ILE A 471 14.34 -23.15 38.87
C ILE A 471 14.85 -24.29 37.99
N GLN A 472 14.31 -24.39 36.77
CA GLN A 472 14.80 -25.27 35.73
C GLN A 472 15.47 -24.43 34.64
N ASN A 473 16.74 -24.74 34.39
CA ASN A 473 17.58 -23.98 33.48
C ASN A 473 17.67 -24.65 32.09
N SER A 474 18.06 -23.90 31.05
CA SER A 474 18.26 -24.36 29.67
C SER A 474 19.72 -24.70 29.36
N TRP A 475 20.48 -25.12 30.37
CA TRP A 475 21.94 -25.31 30.31
C TRP A 475 22.36 -26.79 30.27
N GLY A 476 21.39 -27.69 30.07
CA GLY A 476 21.55 -29.14 30.10
C GLY A 476 21.57 -29.70 31.52
N ALA A 477 21.43 -31.03 31.61
CA ALA A 477 21.34 -31.76 32.88
C ALA A 477 22.66 -31.85 33.69
N GLU A 478 23.75 -31.31 33.15
CA GLU A 478 25.03 -31.10 33.86
C GLU A 478 25.00 -29.88 34.82
N TRP A 479 23.98 -29.04 34.74
CA TRP A 479 23.83 -27.88 35.60
C TRP A 479 22.91 -28.19 36.79
N GLY A 480 23.36 -27.90 38.00
CA GLY A 480 22.60 -28.19 39.22
C GLY A 480 22.35 -29.70 39.38
N ARG A 481 21.17 -30.08 39.89
CA ARG A 481 20.71 -31.47 39.94
C ARG A 481 19.81 -31.75 38.74
N GLY A 482 20.38 -32.29 37.66
CA GLY A 482 19.61 -32.65 36.46
C GLY A 482 18.98 -31.46 35.73
N GLY A 483 19.52 -30.25 35.92
CA GLY A 483 18.96 -28.99 35.38
C GLY A 483 18.32 -28.08 36.42
N PHE A 484 18.22 -28.52 37.67
CA PHE A 484 17.47 -27.85 38.73
C PHE A 484 18.38 -27.29 39.82
N ALA A 485 18.04 -26.11 40.34
CA ALA A 485 18.66 -25.52 41.52
C ALA A 485 17.67 -24.67 42.31
N VAL A 486 17.96 -24.41 43.58
CA VAL A 486 17.20 -23.46 44.40
C VAL A 486 17.82 -22.08 44.28
N LEU A 487 17.09 -21.12 43.72
CA LEU A 487 17.41 -19.70 43.78
C LEU A 487 16.80 -19.14 45.08
N THR A 488 17.64 -18.67 46.01
CA THR A 488 17.16 -18.22 47.32
C THR A 488 16.29 -16.97 47.17
N TYR A 489 15.36 -16.73 48.11
CA TYR A 489 14.52 -15.53 48.08
C TYR A 489 15.34 -14.24 48.15
N GLU A 490 16.45 -14.25 48.90
CA GLU A 490 17.39 -13.14 48.96
C GLU A 490 17.99 -12.84 47.57
N ASP A 491 18.47 -13.88 46.87
CA ASP A 491 19.06 -13.77 45.55
C ASP A 491 18.02 -13.31 44.51
N TRP A 492 16.81 -13.86 44.55
CA TRP A 492 15.70 -13.42 43.69
C TRP A 492 15.35 -11.95 43.90
N THR A 493 15.24 -11.48 45.15
CA THR A 493 14.86 -10.09 45.44
C THR A 493 15.93 -9.09 44.98
N GLU A 494 17.21 -9.48 44.98
CA GLU A 494 18.29 -8.61 44.51
C GLU A 494 18.45 -8.62 42.98
N ASN A 495 18.23 -9.78 42.34
CA ASN A 495 18.66 -10.01 40.95
C ASN A 495 17.53 -10.22 39.94
N ALA A 496 16.27 -10.34 40.36
CA ALA A 496 15.15 -10.56 39.44
C ALA A 496 14.97 -9.40 38.45
N MET A 497 14.52 -9.74 37.24
CA MET A 497 14.24 -8.78 36.17
C MET A 497 12.75 -8.78 35.84
N ASP A 498 12.26 -9.86 35.25
CA ASP A 498 10.87 -9.99 34.81
C ASP A 498 10.28 -11.32 35.27
N CYS A 499 8.97 -11.31 35.55
CA CYS A 499 8.23 -12.47 36.01
C CYS A 499 6.83 -12.46 35.40
N TRP A 500 6.46 -13.56 34.76
CA TRP A 500 5.21 -13.73 34.01
C TRP A 500 4.55 -15.05 34.33
N VAL A 501 3.25 -15.02 34.57
CA VAL A 501 2.41 -16.23 34.58
C VAL A 501 1.59 -16.29 33.31
N VAL A 502 1.49 -17.48 32.75
CA VAL A 502 0.90 -17.74 31.44
C VAL A 502 -0.08 -18.91 31.53
N GLN A 503 -1.05 -18.92 30.62
CA GLN A 503 -2.06 -19.97 30.51
C GLN A 503 -2.19 -20.45 29.07
N LEU A 504 -2.45 -21.75 28.87
CA LEU A 504 -2.74 -22.31 27.56
C LEU A 504 -4.10 -21.86 27.03
N GLY A 505 -4.14 -21.56 25.74
CA GLY A 505 -5.38 -21.35 25.00
C GLY A 505 -6.11 -22.66 24.75
N VAL A 506 -7.41 -22.55 24.51
CA VAL A 506 -8.24 -23.70 24.10
C VAL A 506 -8.03 -23.98 22.62
N VAL A 507 -7.61 -25.20 22.29
CA VAL A 507 -7.57 -25.67 20.90
C VAL A 507 -9.01 -25.96 20.49
N THR A 508 -9.55 -25.12 19.62
CA THR A 508 -10.91 -25.28 19.10
C THR A 508 -10.92 -26.16 17.85
N VAL A 509 -12.10 -26.63 17.44
CA VAL A 509 -12.28 -27.34 16.15
C VAL A 509 -11.75 -26.53 14.97
N GLU A 510 -11.80 -25.19 15.06
CA GLU A 510 -11.24 -24.30 14.03
C GLU A 510 -9.70 -24.37 13.97
N HIS A 511 -9.01 -24.50 15.12
CA HIS A 511 -7.56 -24.69 15.14
C HIS A 511 -7.17 -26.01 14.47
N GLU A 512 -7.91 -27.10 14.75
CA GLU A 512 -7.67 -28.40 14.12
C GLU A 512 -7.91 -28.35 12.60
N ALA A 513 -8.97 -27.66 12.18
CA ALA A 513 -9.29 -27.48 10.77
C ALA A 513 -8.19 -26.68 10.04
N VAL A 514 -7.69 -25.59 10.64
CA VAL A 514 -6.59 -24.79 10.08
C VAL A 514 -5.30 -25.59 10.03
N ALA A 515 -4.93 -26.28 11.11
CA ALA A 515 -3.72 -27.09 11.18
C ALA A 515 -3.72 -28.27 10.18
N GLY A 516 -4.90 -28.75 9.78
CA GLY A 516 -5.06 -29.83 8.81
C GLY A 516 -5.08 -29.37 7.34
N ALA A 517 -5.18 -28.07 7.08
CA ALA A 517 -5.36 -27.54 5.73
C ALA A 517 -4.03 -27.37 5.00
N THR A 518 -3.84 -28.07 3.88
CA THR A 518 -2.65 -27.94 3.01
C THR A 518 -2.73 -26.74 2.06
N THR A 519 -3.94 -26.21 1.84
CA THR A 519 -4.23 -25.00 1.05
C THR A 519 -5.41 -24.27 1.68
N MET A 520 -5.99 -23.28 0.99
CA MET A 520 -7.17 -22.55 1.46
C MET A 520 -8.32 -23.53 1.80
N ARG A 521 -8.94 -23.37 2.97
CA ARG A 521 -10.10 -24.19 3.34
C ARG A 521 -11.31 -23.83 2.51
N LEU A 522 -12.09 -24.85 2.15
CA LEU A 522 -13.34 -24.70 1.41
C LEU A 522 -14.52 -25.11 2.29
N ASP A 523 -15.63 -24.39 2.18
CA ASP A 523 -16.90 -24.80 2.74
C ASP A 523 -17.42 -26.03 1.96
N ALA A 524 -17.70 -27.12 2.68
CA ALA A 524 -18.09 -28.39 2.06
C ALA A 524 -19.43 -28.34 1.32
N ARG A 525 -20.29 -27.33 1.58
CA ARG A 525 -21.61 -27.19 0.94
C ARG A 525 -21.56 -26.27 -0.27
N THR A 526 -20.89 -25.13 -0.14
CA THR A 526 -20.87 -24.09 -1.17
C THR A 526 -19.64 -24.18 -2.09
N GLY A 527 -18.58 -24.85 -1.66
CA GLY A 527 -17.28 -24.84 -2.34
C GLY A 527 -16.52 -23.51 -2.20
N ALA A 528 -17.08 -22.53 -1.49
CA ALA A 528 -16.45 -21.23 -1.30
C ALA A 528 -15.28 -21.32 -0.33
N ALA A 529 -14.24 -20.53 -0.58
CA ALA A 529 -13.13 -20.40 0.34
C ALA A 529 -13.58 -19.73 1.64
N ILE A 530 -13.16 -20.30 2.76
CA ILE A 530 -13.48 -19.80 4.10
C ILE A 530 -12.19 -19.54 4.87
N ILE A 531 -12.23 -18.49 5.67
CA ILE A 531 -11.16 -18.14 6.60
C ILE A 531 -11.75 -18.01 8.00
N SER A 532 -10.90 -18.19 9.00
CA SER A 532 -11.25 -18.00 10.39
C SER A 532 -11.67 -16.56 10.70
N ARG A 533 -12.61 -16.40 11.64
CA ARG A 533 -12.95 -15.07 12.19
C ARG A 533 -11.94 -14.60 13.24
N ASN A 534 -11.22 -15.54 13.86
CA ASN A 534 -10.06 -15.22 14.69
C ASN A 534 -8.93 -14.74 13.78
N THR A 535 -8.45 -13.51 14.02
CA THR A 535 -7.43 -12.87 13.18
C THR A 535 -6.07 -13.57 13.20
N THR A 536 -5.70 -14.23 14.30
CA THR A 536 -4.47 -15.02 14.36
C THR A 536 -4.57 -16.21 13.42
N LEU A 537 -5.63 -17.01 13.55
CA LEU A 537 -5.85 -18.17 12.66
C LEU A 537 -6.05 -17.77 11.20
N ALA A 538 -6.79 -16.69 10.94
CA ALA A 538 -6.99 -16.18 9.59
C ALA A 538 -5.65 -15.85 8.91
N ASP A 539 -4.71 -15.29 9.66
CA ASP A 539 -3.39 -14.94 9.14
C ASP A 539 -2.53 -16.15 8.85
N HIS A 540 -2.64 -17.21 9.65
CA HIS A 540 -2.01 -18.49 9.33
C HIS A 540 -2.52 -19.08 8.01
N GLU A 541 -3.83 -18.93 7.73
CA GLU A 541 -4.46 -19.44 6.52
C GLU A 541 -4.09 -18.65 5.26
N ILE A 542 -3.96 -17.33 5.36
CA ILE A 542 -3.64 -16.47 4.20
C ILE A 542 -2.14 -16.28 3.98
N ALA A 543 -1.30 -16.52 5.00
CA ALA A 543 0.15 -16.32 4.92
C ALA A 543 0.81 -17.02 3.72
N PRO A 544 0.45 -18.26 3.34
CA PRO A 544 1.01 -18.90 2.15
C PRO A 544 0.82 -18.11 0.85
N PHE A 545 -0.22 -17.27 0.76
CA PHE A 545 -0.58 -16.50 -0.43
C PHE A 545 -0.03 -15.07 -0.40
N ILE A 546 0.71 -14.69 0.64
CA ILE A 546 1.29 -13.36 0.81
C ILE A 546 2.78 -13.40 0.48
N ILE A 547 3.20 -12.49 -0.40
CA ILE A 547 4.60 -12.18 -0.65
C ILE A 547 4.87 -10.85 0.05
N ASN A 548 5.46 -10.91 1.25
CA ASN A 548 5.88 -9.73 1.99
C ASN A 548 7.25 -9.25 1.50
N MET A 549 7.34 -7.96 1.21
CA MET A 549 8.52 -7.31 0.66
C MET A 549 8.83 -6.01 1.40
N GLU A 550 10.11 -5.79 1.64
CA GLU A 550 10.65 -4.59 2.27
C GLU A 550 11.15 -3.59 1.21
N ASN A 551 11.93 -2.60 1.67
CA ASN A 551 12.57 -1.62 0.78
C ASN A 551 13.38 -2.30 -0.33
N GLU A 552 13.44 -1.62 -1.48
CA GLU A 552 14.03 -2.16 -2.72
C GLU A 552 13.36 -3.44 -3.28
N GLY A 553 12.25 -3.86 -2.68
CA GLY A 553 11.50 -5.05 -3.09
C GLY A 553 12.10 -6.37 -2.67
N GLN A 554 13.06 -6.36 -1.74
CA GLN A 554 13.61 -7.58 -1.16
C GLN A 554 12.54 -8.31 -0.35
N LEU A 555 12.67 -9.63 -0.22
CA LEU A 555 11.69 -10.40 0.57
C LEU A 555 11.86 -10.08 2.05
N SER A 556 10.76 -9.73 2.73
CA SER A 556 10.81 -9.36 4.13
C SER A 556 10.92 -10.59 5.04
N HIS A 557 11.88 -10.54 5.96
CA HIS A 557 12.06 -11.52 7.02
C HIS A 557 11.46 -11.07 8.37
N ARG A 558 10.87 -9.87 8.40
CA ARG A 558 10.30 -9.19 9.58
C ARG A 558 8.77 -9.10 9.49
N GLY A 559 8.15 -8.60 10.55
CA GLY A 559 6.70 -8.40 10.60
C GLY A 559 5.90 -9.65 10.94
N ARG A 560 4.58 -9.49 10.90
CA ARG A 560 3.57 -10.54 11.09
C ARG A 560 3.56 -11.55 9.95
N PHE A 561 3.75 -11.08 8.72
CA PHE A 561 3.95 -11.91 7.54
C PHE A 561 5.40 -11.87 7.12
N ARG A 562 5.94 -13.01 6.70
CA ARG A 562 7.29 -13.08 6.15
C ARG A 562 7.28 -13.90 4.88
N THR A 563 8.28 -13.67 4.06
CA THR A 563 8.48 -14.48 2.87
C THR A 563 9.97 -14.69 2.67
N GLY A 564 10.36 -15.93 2.38
CA GLY A 564 11.69 -16.29 1.92
C GLY A 564 11.62 -16.96 0.54
N PRO A 565 12.78 -17.19 -0.10
CA PRO A 565 12.82 -17.81 -1.43
C PRO A 565 12.18 -19.22 -1.46
N GLU A 566 12.25 -19.97 -0.36
CA GLU A 566 11.60 -21.29 -0.28
C GLU A 566 10.07 -21.18 -0.14
N ASP A 567 9.54 -20.10 0.44
CA ASP A 567 8.10 -19.87 0.52
C ASP A 567 7.52 -19.59 -0.87
N LEU A 568 8.26 -18.85 -1.72
CA LEU A 568 7.90 -18.67 -3.14
C LEU A 568 7.88 -20.00 -3.91
N ARG A 569 8.81 -20.91 -3.60
CA ARG A 569 8.79 -22.26 -4.18
C ARG A 569 7.58 -23.04 -3.67
N LEU A 570 7.30 -23.03 -2.36
CA LEU A 570 6.16 -23.74 -1.80
C LEU A 570 4.83 -23.24 -2.39
N LEU A 571 4.68 -21.93 -2.58
CA LEU A 571 3.52 -21.31 -3.24
C LEU A 571 3.23 -21.96 -4.61
N LEU A 572 4.26 -22.16 -5.43
CA LEU A 572 4.11 -22.64 -6.82
C LEU A 572 4.26 -24.17 -6.98
N GLU A 573 5.04 -24.82 -6.13
CA GLU A 573 5.32 -26.26 -6.19
C GLU A 573 4.33 -27.07 -5.33
N HIS A 574 3.58 -26.43 -4.43
CA HIS A 574 2.60 -27.09 -3.58
C HIS A 574 1.21 -26.42 -3.60
N HIS A 575 1.09 -25.18 -3.12
CA HIS A 575 -0.24 -24.56 -2.92
C HIS A 575 -1.00 -24.38 -4.24
N LEU A 576 -0.32 -23.94 -5.30
CA LEU A 576 -0.91 -23.80 -6.63
C LEU A 576 -1.33 -25.15 -7.24
N PRO A 577 -0.49 -26.21 -7.28
CA PRO A 577 -0.92 -27.55 -7.71
C PRO A 577 -2.09 -28.12 -6.91
N GLU A 578 -2.11 -27.95 -5.58
CA GLU A 578 -3.24 -28.40 -4.75
C GLU A 578 -4.53 -27.65 -5.10
N ALA A 579 -4.45 -26.34 -5.34
CA ALA A 579 -5.58 -25.54 -5.81
C ALA A 579 -6.06 -26.01 -7.19
N CYS A 580 -5.14 -26.23 -8.15
CA CYS A 580 -5.48 -26.74 -9.48
C CYS A 580 -6.21 -28.10 -9.38
N ARG A 581 -5.76 -29.00 -8.51
CA ARG A 581 -6.42 -30.29 -8.28
C ARG A 581 -7.81 -30.12 -7.66
N ALA A 582 -7.95 -29.23 -6.68
CA ALA A 582 -9.24 -28.93 -6.05
C ALA A 582 -10.25 -28.35 -7.04
N TRP A 583 -9.77 -27.58 -8.03
CA TRP A 583 -10.59 -27.00 -9.11
C TRP A 583 -10.78 -27.92 -10.32
N GLY A 584 -10.13 -29.09 -10.34
CA GLY A 584 -10.21 -30.05 -11.44
C GLY A 584 -9.53 -29.58 -12.74
N LEU A 585 -8.47 -28.77 -12.63
CA LEU A 585 -7.70 -28.28 -13.77
C LEU A 585 -6.64 -29.30 -14.20
N GLU A 586 -6.60 -29.58 -15.50
CA GLU A 586 -5.58 -30.41 -16.16
C GLU A 586 -4.45 -29.55 -16.75
N THR A 587 -3.33 -30.17 -17.11
CA THR A 587 -2.16 -29.44 -17.67
C THR A 587 -2.45 -28.77 -19.02
N THR A 588 -3.50 -29.18 -19.72
CA THR A 588 -3.98 -28.54 -20.96
C THR A 588 -4.78 -27.28 -20.73
N ASP A 589 -5.27 -27.07 -19.50
CA ASP A 589 -6.12 -25.94 -19.15
C ASP A 589 -5.29 -24.69 -18.86
N THR A 590 -5.98 -23.61 -18.49
CA THR A 590 -5.37 -22.36 -18.03
C THR A 590 -5.74 -22.14 -16.56
N VAL A 591 -4.75 -21.78 -15.75
CA VAL A 591 -4.94 -21.34 -14.37
C VAL A 591 -4.75 -19.84 -14.28
N ASP A 592 -5.75 -19.17 -13.71
CA ASP A 592 -5.73 -17.74 -13.49
C ASP A 592 -5.04 -17.42 -12.16
N ILE A 593 -4.02 -16.56 -12.20
CA ILE A 593 -3.30 -16.09 -11.02
C ILE A 593 -3.49 -14.58 -10.89
N ALA A 594 -4.06 -14.12 -9.79
CA ALA A 594 -4.19 -12.70 -9.49
C ALA A 594 -3.02 -12.20 -8.63
N LEU A 595 -2.21 -11.29 -9.17
CA LEU A 595 -1.21 -10.55 -8.41
C LEU A 595 -1.87 -9.28 -7.84
N TYR A 596 -2.18 -9.27 -6.55
CA TYR A 596 -2.80 -8.13 -5.87
C TYR A 596 -1.75 -7.25 -5.20
N ALA A 597 -1.69 -5.96 -5.50
CA ALA A 597 -0.83 -4.99 -4.80
C ALA A 597 -1.71 -3.97 -4.07
N HIS A 598 -1.61 -3.94 -2.74
CA HIS A 598 -2.37 -2.99 -1.92
C HIS A 598 -1.82 -1.56 -2.03
N GLY A 599 -2.57 -0.59 -1.50
CA GLY A 599 -2.15 0.81 -1.41
C GLY A 599 -0.94 0.99 -0.50
N GLY A 600 0.03 1.81 -0.91
CA GLY A 600 1.28 2.04 -0.20
C GLY A 600 1.17 2.91 1.06
N LEU A 601 -0.02 3.09 1.63
CA LEU A 601 -0.25 3.90 2.83
C LEU A 601 -1.04 3.11 3.88
N THR A 602 -0.85 1.79 3.88
CA THR A 602 -1.52 0.87 4.80
C THR A 602 -0.46 0.20 5.67
N GLY A 603 -0.59 0.32 7.00
CA GLY A 603 0.21 -0.49 7.91
C GLY A 603 -0.11 -1.97 7.75
N GLU A 604 0.76 -2.82 8.29
CA GLU A 604 0.69 -4.28 8.10
C GLU A 604 -0.69 -4.87 8.47
N GLU A 605 -1.34 -4.40 9.54
CA GLU A 605 -2.68 -4.87 9.93
C GLU A 605 -3.77 -4.51 8.92
N ALA A 606 -3.69 -3.31 8.33
CA ALA A 606 -4.66 -2.88 7.31
C ALA A 606 -4.45 -3.67 6.01
N ALA A 607 -3.20 -3.89 5.61
CA ALA A 607 -2.87 -4.75 4.47
C ALA A 607 -3.35 -6.19 4.71
N ALA A 608 -3.18 -6.72 5.93
CA ALA A 608 -3.71 -8.02 6.34
C ALA A 608 -5.24 -8.09 6.24
N ALA A 609 -5.95 -7.04 6.67
CA ALA A 609 -7.41 -6.97 6.55
C ALA A 609 -7.89 -6.97 5.09
N THR A 610 -7.21 -6.24 4.20
CA THR A 610 -7.47 -6.30 2.75
C THR A 610 -7.18 -7.70 2.20
N ALA A 611 -6.08 -8.33 2.60
CA ALA A 611 -5.72 -9.69 2.20
C ALA A 611 -6.77 -10.73 2.66
N ARG A 612 -7.22 -10.68 3.92
CA ARG A 612 -8.33 -11.49 4.46
C ARG A 612 -9.63 -11.34 3.66
N SER A 613 -9.82 -10.21 2.98
CA SER A 613 -11.02 -9.95 2.19
C SER A 613 -10.90 -10.37 0.72
N TRP A 614 -9.71 -10.24 0.13
CA TRP A 614 -9.48 -10.50 -1.30
C TRP A 614 -9.03 -11.92 -1.60
N ILE A 615 -8.18 -12.51 -0.76
CA ILE A 615 -7.65 -13.87 -0.95
C ILE A 615 -8.77 -14.92 -1.03
N PRO A 616 -9.67 -15.05 -0.03
CA PRO A 616 -10.76 -16.03 -0.13
C PRO A 616 -11.76 -15.70 -1.24
N HIS A 617 -11.99 -14.42 -1.55
CA HIS A 617 -12.87 -14.00 -2.66
C HIS A 617 -12.33 -14.51 -4.00
N LEU A 618 -11.06 -14.25 -4.30
CA LEU A 618 -10.42 -14.70 -5.54
C LEU A 618 -10.35 -16.22 -5.62
N TYR A 619 -9.99 -16.89 -4.52
CA TYR A 619 -9.88 -18.35 -4.47
C TYR A 619 -11.24 -19.03 -4.71
N THR A 620 -12.33 -18.49 -4.15
CA THR A 620 -13.71 -18.95 -4.41
C THR A 620 -14.05 -18.89 -5.88
N GLU A 621 -13.55 -17.87 -6.58
CA GLU A 621 -13.80 -17.67 -8.00
C GLU A 621 -12.83 -18.47 -8.90
N HIS A 622 -12.05 -19.41 -8.35
CA HIS A 622 -11.01 -20.19 -9.03
C HIS A 622 -9.89 -19.32 -9.63
N VAL A 623 -9.59 -18.19 -8.99
CA VAL A 623 -8.46 -17.33 -9.32
C VAL A 623 -7.45 -17.43 -8.19
N PHE A 624 -6.26 -17.98 -8.46
CA PHE A 624 -5.24 -18.20 -7.46
C PHE A 624 -4.65 -16.86 -6.99
N PRO A 625 -4.81 -16.49 -5.70
CA PRO A 625 -4.39 -15.18 -5.23
C PRO A 625 -2.90 -15.19 -4.84
N ILE A 626 -2.18 -14.15 -5.25
CA ILE A 626 -0.85 -13.81 -4.72
C ILE A 626 -0.91 -12.35 -4.29
N PHE A 627 -0.88 -12.12 -2.99
CA PHE A 627 -1.01 -10.80 -2.38
C PHE A 627 0.37 -10.23 -2.09
N LEU A 628 0.69 -9.11 -2.71
CA LEU A 628 1.95 -8.41 -2.57
C LEU A 628 1.83 -7.42 -1.42
N MET A 629 2.43 -7.77 -0.28
CA MET A 629 2.52 -6.89 0.89
C MET A 629 3.83 -6.12 0.83
N TRP A 630 3.76 -4.79 0.93
CA TRP A 630 4.92 -3.92 0.81
C TRP A 630 4.83 -2.72 1.76
N GLU A 631 5.92 -2.45 2.48
CA GLU A 631 5.93 -1.54 3.64
C GLU A 631 5.95 -0.05 3.26
N THR A 632 4.79 0.57 3.50
CA THR A 632 4.38 1.98 3.41
C THR A 632 4.33 2.79 4.72
N ASP A 633 5.34 2.87 5.60
CA ASP A 633 5.26 3.61 6.91
C ASP A 633 5.12 5.16 6.78
N ALA A 634 4.70 5.65 5.63
CA ALA A 634 4.64 7.07 5.31
C ALA A 634 3.42 7.80 5.92
N PHE A 635 2.29 7.14 6.17
CA PHE A 635 1.03 7.86 6.45
C PHE A 635 0.81 8.31 7.90
N SER A 636 1.14 7.48 8.91
CA SER A 636 1.03 7.89 10.32
C SER A 636 1.91 9.12 10.59
N THR A 637 3.10 9.13 9.99
CA THR A 637 4.04 10.26 10.00
C THR A 637 3.46 11.50 9.31
N LEU A 638 2.78 11.35 8.16
CA LEU A 638 2.14 12.46 7.44
C LEU A 638 0.93 13.05 8.17
N SER A 639 0.04 12.21 8.70
CA SER A 639 -1.10 12.68 9.50
C SER A 639 -0.63 13.39 10.77
N ASN A 640 0.41 12.89 11.44
CA ASN A 640 0.98 13.53 12.63
C ASN A 640 1.65 14.87 12.29
N ILE A 641 2.46 14.94 11.22
CA ILE A 641 3.06 16.21 10.74
C ILE A 641 1.96 17.24 10.44
N PHE A 642 0.85 16.79 9.85
CA PHE A 642 -0.27 17.66 9.51
C PHE A 642 -1.05 18.12 10.75
N GLU A 643 -1.34 17.20 11.67
CA GLU A 643 -2.05 17.50 12.92
C GLU A 643 -1.24 18.45 13.81
N ASP A 644 0.09 18.30 13.82
CA ASP A 644 1.02 19.19 14.53
C ASP A 644 1.13 20.57 13.88
N ALA A 645 1.14 20.65 12.55
CA ALA A 645 1.09 21.92 11.81
C ALA A 645 -0.22 22.70 12.09
N VAL A 646 -1.33 21.99 12.27
CA VAL A 646 -2.64 22.58 12.58
C VAL A 646 -2.76 22.97 14.07
N LYS A 647 -2.21 22.16 14.99
CA LYS A 647 -2.17 22.49 16.43
C LYS A 647 -1.35 23.75 16.71
N GLY A 648 -0.23 23.96 15.99
CA GLY A 648 0.63 25.14 16.14
C GLY A 648 -0.02 26.48 15.76
N GLU A 649 -1.09 26.47 14.95
CA GLU A 649 -1.84 27.68 14.58
C GLU A 649 -3.15 27.86 15.36
N ALA A 650 -3.76 26.78 15.84
CA ALA A 650 -5.04 26.84 16.56
C ALA A 650 -4.96 27.60 17.91
N GLU A 651 -3.76 27.70 18.51
CA GLU A 651 -3.55 28.49 19.74
C GLU A 651 -3.56 30.02 19.52
N LYS A 652 -3.56 30.52 18.28
CA LYS A 652 -3.27 31.96 18.02
C LYS A 652 -4.46 32.90 17.78
N THR A 653 -5.70 32.45 17.58
CA THR A 653 -6.78 33.41 17.30
C THR A 653 -8.19 32.92 17.68
N GLY A 654 -8.81 33.59 18.65
CA GLY A 654 -10.22 33.41 19.04
C GLY A 654 -11.10 34.62 18.69
N GLY A 655 -12.42 34.38 18.52
CA GLY A 655 -13.49 35.40 18.54
C GLY A 655 -14.34 35.53 17.27
N GLU A 656 -15.62 35.92 17.44
CA GLU A 656 -16.78 35.94 16.48
C GLU A 656 -16.59 36.52 15.07
N ARG A 657 -15.43 37.13 14.78
CA ARG A 657 -14.94 37.38 13.42
C ARG A 657 -14.70 36.06 12.64
N TRP A 658 -14.58 34.95 13.37
CA TRP A 658 -14.33 33.58 12.92
C TRP A 658 -15.40 33.00 11.99
N ASN A 659 -16.68 33.30 12.19
CA ASN A 659 -17.75 32.70 11.36
C ASN A 659 -17.83 33.29 9.95
N ARG A 660 -17.46 34.57 9.78
CA ARG A 660 -17.37 35.23 8.47
C ARG A 660 -16.05 34.96 7.77
N PHE A 661 -15.01 34.69 8.56
CA PHE A 661 -13.71 34.25 8.06
C PHE A 661 -13.78 32.79 7.59
N ARG A 662 -14.45 31.88 8.32
CA ARG A 662 -14.63 30.44 7.98
C ARG A 662 -15.01 30.17 6.52
N ARG A 663 -15.99 30.91 5.99
CA ARG A 663 -16.48 30.73 4.61
C ARG A 663 -15.53 31.24 3.52
N ARG A 664 -14.64 32.18 3.88
CA ARG A 664 -13.56 32.70 3.03
C ARG A 664 -12.23 31.97 3.31
N PHE A 665 -12.18 31.23 4.41
CA PHE A 665 -11.05 30.43 4.89
C PHE A 665 -11.10 29.01 4.33
N GLU A 666 -12.27 28.44 4.03
CA GLU A 666 -12.38 27.12 3.38
C GLU A 666 -11.66 27.08 2.02
N GLU A 667 -11.75 28.16 1.23
CA GLU A 667 -11.01 28.32 -0.04
C GLU A 667 -9.52 28.73 0.18
N TRP A 668 -9.22 29.52 1.23
CA TRP A 668 -7.87 30.01 1.57
C TRP A 668 -7.01 28.97 2.32
N ARG A 669 -7.64 28.01 3.01
CA ARG A 669 -7.01 26.94 3.80
C ARG A 669 -6.41 25.87 2.89
N ASP A 670 -7.09 25.56 1.78
CA ASP A 670 -6.63 24.55 0.83
C ASP A 670 -5.32 25.00 0.16
N GLU A 671 -5.24 26.23 -0.37
CA GLU A 671 -4.06 26.75 -1.07
C GLU A 671 -2.80 26.86 -0.19
N ARG A 672 -2.97 27.09 1.13
CA ARG A 672 -1.85 27.25 2.08
C ARG A 672 -1.44 25.95 2.77
N LEU A 673 -2.38 25.03 3.05
CA LEU A 673 -2.06 23.66 3.46
C LEU A 673 -1.38 22.88 2.34
N GLU A 674 -1.85 23.05 1.11
CA GLU A 674 -1.18 22.56 -0.10
C GLU A 674 0.23 23.14 -0.22
N GLY A 675 0.50 24.33 0.34
CA GLY A 675 1.80 25.02 0.43
C GLY A 675 2.77 24.51 1.49
N LEU A 676 2.25 24.16 2.67
CA LEU A 676 3.05 23.73 3.84
C LEU A 676 3.31 22.21 3.84
N ALA A 677 2.42 21.39 3.28
CA ALA A 677 2.61 19.95 3.12
C ALA A 677 3.63 19.59 2.01
N ARG A 678 4.05 20.56 1.17
CA ARG A 678 4.90 20.36 -0.03
C ARG A 678 6.26 19.76 0.26
N LEU A 679 6.90 20.16 1.36
CA LEU A 679 8.30 19.81 1.62
C LEU A 679 8.50 18.41 2.26
N PRO A 680 7.73 18.00 3.27
CA PRO A 680 7.84 16.63 3.81
C PRO A 680 7.07 15.58 2.98
N GLY A 681 5.88 15.91 2.44
CA GLY A 681 5.03 14.94 1.71
C GLY A 681 5.57 14.52 0.36
N GLY A 682 6.13 15.44 -0.43
CA GLY A 682 6.73 15.11 -1.73
C GLY A 682 7.93 14.16 -1.63
N LYS A 683 8.74 14.25 -0.55
CA LYS A 683 9.88 13.34 -0.33
C LYS A 683 9.43 11.92 -0.02
N LEU A 684 8.47 11.76 0.90
CA LEU A 684 7.90 10.46 1.26
C LEU A 684 7.20 9.82 0.05
N TRP A 685 6.42 10.61 -0.70
CA TRP A 685 5.79 10.16 -1.94
C TRP A 685 6.82 9.72 -3.00
N GLY A 686 7.91 10.48 -3.14
CA GLY A 686 9.03 10.14 -4.02
C GLY A 686 9.69 8.80 -3.65
N GLN A 687 9.95 8.56 -2.37
CA GLN A 687 10.47 7.28 -1.87
C GLN A 687 9.49 6.13 -2.14
N MET A 688 8.20 6.33 -1.89
CA MET A 688 7.17 5.32 -2.16
C MET A 688 7.13 4.95 -3.67
N LYS A 689 7.26 5.92 -4.59
CA LYS A 689 7.36 5.66 -6.03
C LYS A 689 8.62 4.89 -6.41
N GLN A 690 9.76 5.19 -5.77
CA GLN A 690 11.02 4.47 -5.97
C GLN A 690 10.90 3.02 -5.47
N ASN A 691 10.29 2.80 -4.31
CA ASN A 691 10.01 1.47 -3.79
C ASN A 691 9.07 0.68 -4.71
N ALA A 692 8.01 1.31 -5.22
CA ALA A 692 7.09 0.70 -6.17
C ALA A 692 7.78 0.25 -7.47
N ASP A 693 8.73 1.04 -7.96
CA ASP A 693 9.59 0.65 -9.08
C ASP A 693 10.53 -0.51 -8.69
N ALA A 694 11.22 -0.40 -7.56
CA ALA A 694 12.19 -1.39 -7.11
C ALA A 694 11.59 -2.79 -6.91
N LEU A 695 10.32 -2.88 -6.47
CA LEU A 695 9.55 -4.13 -6.30
C LEU A 695 9.61 -5.09 -7.49
N SER A 696 9.76 -4.58 -8.70
CA SER A 696 9.91 -5.42 -9.91
C SER A 696 11.17 -5.12 -10.72
N GLY A 697 12.01 -4.18 -10.24
CA GLY A 697 13.18 -3.65 -10.95
C GLY A 697 14.50 -4.14 -10.39
N ALA A 698 14.58 -4.32 -9.08
CA ALA A 698 15.81 -4.80 -8.44
C ALA A 698 16.03 -6.27 -8.77
N LYS A 699 17.30 -6.65 -9.00
CA LYS A 699 17.68 -8.01 -9.42
C LYS A 699 17.23 -9.09 -8.42
N ASN A 700 17.25 -8.76 -7.13
CA ASN A 700 16.92 -9.67 -6.04
C ASN A 700 15.48 -9.48 -5.52
N ALA A 701 14.65 -8.66 -6.18
CA ALA A 701 13.30 -8.40 -5.72
C ALA A 701 12.45 -9.68 -5.71
N GLY A 702 11.55 -9.81 -4.73
CA GLY A 702 10.69 -10.98 -4.56
C GLY A 702 9.87 -11.30 -5.81
N ILE A 703 9.34 -10.29 -6.50
CA ILE A 703 8.61 -10.44 -7.77
C ILE A 703 9.49 -10.97 -8.89
N VAL A 704 10.74 -10.50 -8.97
CA VAL A 704 11.68 -10.99 -9.99
C VAL A 704 11.97 -12.46 -9.75
N GLN A 705 12.20 -12.85 -8.49
CA GLN A 705 12.36 -14.26 -8.12
C GLN A 705 11.12 -15.10 -8.48
N LEU A 706 9.91 -14.59 -8.21
CA LEU A 706 8.65 -15.24 -8.60
C LEU A 706 8.53 -15.41 -10.12
N PHE A 707 8.87 -14.38 -10.91
CA PHE A 707 8.85 -14.45 -12.37
C PHE A 707 9.83 -15.48 -12.93
N GLU A 708 11.02 -15.61 -12.34
CA GLU A 708 11.96 -16.67 -12.71
C GLU A 708 11.41 -18.06 -12.40
N LEU A 709 10.68 -18.22 -11.28
CA LEU A 709 9.99 -19.47 -10.98
C LEU A 709 8.88 -19.79 -12.00
N PHE A 710 8.06 -18.83 -12.42
CA PHE A 710 7.06 -19.06 -13.48
C PHE A 710 7.66 -19.53 -14.81
N LYS A 711 8.94 -19.25 -15.05
CA LYS A 711 9.64 -19.62 -16.29
C LYS A 711 10.40 -20.95 -16.19
N ARG A 712 10.38 -21.61 -15.03
CA ARG A 712 10.98 -22.94 -14.86
C ARG A 712 10.25 -23.99 -15.68
N LYS A 713 10.98 -24.69 -16.54
CA LYS A 713 10.43 -25.71 -17.46
C LYS A 713 9.77 -26.88 -16.73
N ASP A 714 10.31 -27.26 -15.58
CA ASP A 714 9.77 -28.35 -14.77
C ASP A 714 8.43 -27.97 -14.11
N LEU A 715 8.25 -26.70 -13.72
CA LEU A 715 6.96 -26.18 -13.26
C LEU A 715 5.96 -26.08 -14.41
N GLN A 716 6.37 -25.52 -15.54
CA GLN A 716 5.51 -25.39 -16.73
C GLN A 716 5.03 -26.73 -17.28
N ALA A 717 5.80 -27.81 -17.11
CA ALA A 717 5.40 -29.15 -17.55
C ALA A 717 4.36 -29.81 -16.63
N ARG A 718 4.21 -29.33 -15.38
CA ARG A 718 3.35 -29.92 -14.35
C ARG A 718 2.11 -29.10 -14.02
N LEU A 719 2.08 -27.84 -14.43
CA LEU A 719 0.99 -26.90 -14.16
C LEU A 719 0.19 -26.64 -15.44
N PRO A 720 -1.11 -26.29 -15.32
CA PRO A 720 -1.84 -25.65 -16.39
C PRO A 720 -1.12 -24.39 -16.87
N ARG A 721 -1.46 -23.90 -18.07
CA ARG A 721 -0.92 -22.63 -18.57
C ARG A 721 -1.26 -21.51 -17.60
N ILE A 722 -0.24 -20.77 -17.15
CA ILE A 722 -0.44 -19.66 -16.21
C ILE A 722 -0.87 -18.39 -16.97
N ARG A 723 -1.98 -17.80 -16.56
CA ARG A 723 -2.44 -16.48 -17.00
C ARG A 723 -2.48 -15.53 -15.80
N LEU A 724 -1.81 -14.38 -15.91
CA LEU A 724 -1.68 -13.41 -14.84
C LEU A 724 -2.75 -12.31 -14.94
N HIS A 725 -3.32 -11.94 -13.81
CA HIS A 725 -4.24 -10.82 -13.66
C HIS A 725 -3.66 -9.86 -12.63
N LEU A 726 -3.49 -8.60 -13.01
CA LEU A 726 -2.88 -7.60 -12.14
C LEU A 726 -3.99 -6.81 -11.45
N ILE A 727 -4.00 -6.76 -10.12
CA ILE A 727 -4.98 -5.99 -9.36
C ILE A 727 -4.22 -5.02 -8.44
N GLY A 728 -4.39 -3.72 -8.64
CA GLY A 728 -3.72 -2.70 -7.83
C GLY A 728 -4.71 -1.76 -7.18
N HIS A 729 -4.52 -1.43 -5.91
CA HIS A 729 -5.23 -0.35 -5.24
C HIS A 729 -4.30 0.82 -4.93
N SER A 730 -4.75 2.06 -5.16
CA SER A 730 -4.01 3.28 -4.82
C SER A 730 -2.57 3.25 -5.34
N ALA A 731 -1.55 3.27 -4.46
CA ALA A 731 -0.15 3.21 -4.91
C ALA A 731 0.27 1.83 -5.45
N GLY A 732 -0.47 0.76 -5.14
CA GLY A 732 -0.31 -0.55 -5.77
C GLY A 732 -0.53 -0.51 -7.30
N THR A 733 -1.23 0.51 -7.83
CA THR A 733 -1.32 0.72 -9.28
C THR A 733 -0.01 1.22 -9.89
N ILE A 734 0.84 1.90 -9.10
CA ILE A 734 2.19 2.29 -9.51
C ILE A 734 3.06 1.03 -9.61
N VAL A 735 2.95 0.14 -8.62
CA VAL A 735 3.62 -1.18 -8.64
C VAL A 735 3.26 -1.93 -9.92
N HIS A 736 1.97 -2.08 -10.22
CA HIS A 736 1.52 -2.80 -11.42
C HIS A 736 1.84 -2.10 -12.75
N THR A 737 2.00 -0.78 -12.74
CA THR A 737 2.46 -0.05 -13.94
C THR A 737 3.88 -0.47 -14.33
N TRP A 738 4.78 -0.57 -13.35
CA TRP A 738 6.14 -1.07 -13.58
C TRP A 738 6.19 -2.59 -13.78
N LEU A 739 5.56 -3.33 -12.87
CA LEU A 739 5.53 -4.80 -12.85
C LEU A 739 4.91 -5.34 -14.12
N GLY A 740 3.76 -4.82 -14.56
CA GLY A 740 3.05 -5.27 -15.75
C GLY A 740 3.88 -5.07 -17.03
N GLY A 741 4.48 -3.89 -17.21
CA GLY A 741 5.35 -3.62 -18.36
C GLY A 741 6.56 -4.57 -18.38
N ARG A 742 7.13 -4.87 -17.21
CA ARG A 742 8.25 -5.81 -17.04
C ARG A 742 7.86 -7.28 -17.24
N ALA A 743 6.68 -7.68 -16.78
CA ALA A 743 6.14 -9.03 -16.98
C ALA A 743 5.95 -9.31 -18.48
N LEU A 744 5.34 -8.35 -19.20
CA LEU A 744 5.11 -8.44 -20.64
C LEU A 744 6.41 -8.47 -21.45
N ARG A 745 7.43 -7.68 -21.08
CA ARG A 745 8.77 -7.74 -21.68
C ARG A 745 9.47 -9.08 -21.44
N ARG A 746 9.19 -9.75 -20.32
CA ARG A 746 9.71 -11.09 -19.99
C ARG A 746 8.95 -12.23 -20.64
N GLY A 747 7.87 -11.93 -21.36
CA GLY A 747 7.04 -12.90 -22.09
C GLY A 747 5.99 -13.60 -21.22
N LEU A 748 5.65 -13.06 -20.05
CA LEU A 748 4.56 -13.59 -19.22
C LEU A 748 3.19 -13.23 -19.83
N ASP A 749 2.22 -14.12 -19.65
CA ASP A 749 0.86 -13.96 -20.16
C ASP A 749 0.02 -13.12 -19.18
N VAL A 750 -0.25 -11.86 -19.53
CA VAL A 750 -1.09 -10.97 -18.72
C VAL A 750 -2.48 -10.86 -19.36
N GLY A 751 -3.46 -11.47 -18.69
CA GLY A 751 -4.84 -11.60 -19.14
C GLY A 751 -5.71 -10.38 -18.85
N SER A 752 -5.54 -9.67 -17.74
CA SER A 752 -6.24 -8.42 -17.48
C SER A 752 -5.54 -7.56 -16.41
N ILE A 753 -5.91 -6.29 -16.35
CA ILE A 753 -5.37 -5.33 -15.38
C ILE A 753 -6.53 -4.58 -14.72
N SER A 754 -6.65 -4.64 -13.40
CA SER A 754 -7.68 -3.95 -12.62
C SER A 754 -7.01 -2.93 -11.71
N LEU A 755 -7.29 -1.65 -11.91
CA LEU A 755 -6.71 -0.54 -11.16
C LEU A 755 -7.82 0.15 -10.35
N LEU A 756 -7.75 0.01 -9.04
CA LEU A 756 -8.69 0.57 -8.07
C LEU A 756 -8.09 1.83 -7.47
N ALA A 757 -8.80 2.96 -7.58
CA ALA A 757 -8.31 4.27 -7.14
C ALA A 757 -6.88 4.63 -7.63
N PRO A 758 -6.54 4.48 -8.94
CA PRO A 758 -5.15 4.52 -9.37
C PRO A 758 -4.44 5.83 -9.01
N ALA A 759 -3.43 5.74 -8.15
CA ALA A 759 -2.60 6.89 -7.77
C ALA A 759 -1.42 7.11 -8.72
N VAL A 760 -1.36 6.35 -9.82
CA VAL A 760 -0.30 6.46 -10.83
C VAL A 760 -0.52 7.67 -11.72
N ARG A 761 0.56 8.36 -12.05
CA ARG A 761 0.53 9.42 -13.07
C ARG A 761 0.15 8.83 -14.42
N LEU A 762 -0.69 9.55 -15.15
CA LEU A 762 -1.19 9.14 -16.46
C LEU A 762 -0.05 8.97 -17.46
N ASP A 763 0.91 9.89 -17.48
CA ASP A 763 2.09 9.83 -18.36
C ASP A 763 2.98 8.62 -18.07
N LEU A 764 3.19 8.30 -16.79
CA LEU A 764 3.94 7.13 -16.37
C LEU A 764 3.23 5.84 -16.80
N PHE A 765 1.91 5.77 -16.61
CA PHE A 765 1.11 4.63 -17.07
C PHE A 765 1.23 4.45 -18.59
N ASP A 766 1.03 5.52 -19.36
CA ASP A 766 1.11 5.52 -20.82
C ASP A 766 2.47 5.01 -21.31
N GLN A 767 3.55 5.55 -20.74
CA GLN A 767 4.92 5.23 -21.13
C GLN A 767 5.31 3.78 -20.77
N GLN A 768 5.00 3.32 -19.55
CA GLN A 768 5.52 2.05 -19.05
C GLN A 768 4.64 0.86 -19.42
N LEU A 769 3.33 1.05 -19.48
CA LEU A 769 2.34 -0.02 -19.61
C LEU A 769 1.33 0.22 -20.74
N GLY A 770 0.88 1.45 -20.96
CA GLY A 770 -0.14 1.82 -21.95
C GLY A 770 0.19 1.37 -23.38
N GLY A 771 1.45 1.54 -23.79
CA GLY A 771 1.91 1.03 -25.09
C GLY A 771 1.77 -0.49 -25.24
N HIS A 772 2.06 -1.25 -24.19
CA HIS A 772 1.92 -2.71 -24.20
C HIS A 772 0.45 -3.13 -24.17
N VAL A 773 -0.37 -2.44 -23.38
CA VAL A 773 -1.83 -2.61 -23.31
C VAL A 773 -2.45 -2.48 -24.70
N ALA A 774 -2.13 -1.40 -25.42
CA ALA A 774 -2.63 -1.16 -26.77
C ALA A 774 -2.15 -2.24 -27.76
N GLN A 775 -0.84 -2.51 -27.79
CA GLN A 775 -0.25 -3.48 -28.72
C GLN A 775 -0.77 -4.91 -28.54
N ARG A 776 -0.96 -5.34 -27.30
CA ARG A 776 -1.41 -6.69 -26.95
C ARG A 776 -2.91 -6.80 -26.69
N ARG A 777 -3.65 -5.71 -26.85
CA ARG A 777 -5.09 -5.61 -26.59
C ARG A 777 -5.47 -6.16 -25.21
N ILE A 778 -4.74 -5.76 -24.17
CA ILE A 778 -5.00 -6.19 -22.79
C ILE A 778 -6.13 -5.31 -22.24
N PRO A 779 -7.26 -5.87 -21.78
CA PRO A 779 -8.33 -5.08 -21.22
C PRO A 779 -7.91 -4.57 -19.84
N VAL A 780 -8.35 -3.37 -19.53
CA VAL A 780 -8.08 -2.69 -18.26
C VAL A 780 -9.40 -2.29 -17.61
N LEU A 781 -9.58 -2.58 -16.33
CA LEU A 781 -10.68 -2.06 -15.52
C LEU A 781 -10.12 -0.95 -14.64
N VAL A 782 -10.71 0.24 -14.71
CA VAL A 782 -10.38 1.34 -13.79
C VAL A 782 -11.60 1.63 -12.94
N SER A 783 -11.49 1.43 -11.62
CA SER A 783 -12.50 1.88 -10.67
C SER A 783 -12.01 3.13 -9.97
N ASN A 784 -12.76 4.22 -10.08
CA ASN A 784 -12.42 5.53 -9.55
C ASN A 784 -13.63 6.17 -8.90
N LEU A 785 -13.40 7.09 -7.95
CA LEU A 785 -14.47 7.98 -7.51
C LEU A 785 -14.83 8.97 -8.62
N THR A 786 -16.11 9.34 -8.68
CA THR A 786 -16.58 10.50 -9.45
C THR A 786 -15.90 11.77 -8.92
N ASP A 787 -15.71 12.78 -9.77
CA ASP A 787 -15.01 14.01 -9.35
C ASP A 787 -15.76 14.70 -8.19
N ALA A 788 -17.09 14.62 -8.17
CA ALA A 788 -17.91 15.10 -7.07
C ALA A 788 -17.61 14.37 -5.75
N ALA A 789 -17.46 13.04 -5.78
CA ALA A 789 -17.13 12.25 -4.60
C ALA A 789 -15.68 12.52 -4.13
N GLU A 790 -14.72 12.64 -5.05
CA GLU A 790 -13.33 13.00 -4.73
C GLU A 790 -13.23 14.37 -4.01
N ARG A 791 -14.01 15.37 -4.46
CA ARG A 791 -14.04 16.70 -3.81
C ARG A 791 -14.76 16.70 -2.46
N ALA A 792 -15.58 15.69 -2.18
CA ALA A 792 -16.33 15.55 -0.94
C ALA A 792 -15.71 14.53 0.04
N ASP A 793 -14.63 13.86 -0.37
CA ASP A 793 -13.99 12.81 0.42
C ASP A 793 -13.32 13.39 1.69
N PRO A 794 -13.77 13.00 2.89
CA PRO A 794 -13.22 13.51 4.14
C PRO A 794 -11.91 12.81 4.58
N THR A 795 -11.35 11.89 3.78
CA THR A 795 -10.20 11.06 4.18
C THR A 795 -8.98 11.88 4.59
N CYS A 796 -8.72 13.02 3.94
CA CYS A 796 -7.60 13.90 4.27
C CYS A 796 -8.08 15.10 5.10
N LYS A 797 -8.56 14.92 6.33
CA LYS A 797 -8.86 16.06 7.20
C LYS A 797 -7.57 16.76 7.64
N PRO A 798 -7.56 18.11 7.72
CA PRO A 798 -8.58 19.09 7.32
C PRO A 798 -8.59 19.56 5.86
N TYR A 799 -7.82 18.99 4.92
CA TYR A 799 -7.83 19.36 3.48
C TYR A 799 -9.23 19.24 2.83
N GLY A 800 -10.06 18.30 3.30
CA GLY A 800 -11.50 18.26 2.94
C GLY A 800 -11.82 17.77 1.52
N LYS A 801 -10.80 17.26 0.80
CA LYS A 801 -10.91 16.51 -0.45
C LYS A 801 -10.14 15.19 -0.31
N SER A 802 -10.21 14.36 -1.32
CA SER A 802 -9.55 13.07 -1.36
C SER A 802 -8.02 13.13 -1.34
N LEU A 803 -7.45 11.95 -1.08
CA LEU A 803 -6.01 11.74 -1.17
C LEU A 803 -5.46 11.98 -2.59
N LEU A 804 -6.19 11.60 -3.64
CA LEU A 804 -5.71 11.82 -5.01
C LEU A 804 -5.65 13.30 -5.38
N TYR A 805 -6.57 14.14 -4.87
CA TYR A 805 -6.46 15.59 -5.02
C TYR A 805 -5.20 16.13 -4.35
N LEU A 806 -4.89 15.66 -3.13
CA LEU A 806 -3.69 16.07 -2.41
C LEU A 806 -2.43 15.63 -3.17
N VAL A 807 -2.36 14.39 -3.64
CA VAL A 807 -1.22 13.87 -4.41
C VAL A 807 -1.03 14.68 -5.69
N ALA A 808 -2.10 14.86 -6.47
CA ALA A 808 -2.05 15.56 -7.75
C ALA A 808 -1.58 17.02 -7.64
N ARG A 809 -1.88 17.69 -6.52
CA ARG A 809 -1.62 19.14 -6.35
C ARG A 809 -0.42 19.48 -5.48
N SER A 810 -0.03 18.58 -4.58
CA SER A 810 0.96 18.88 -3.53
C SER A 810 2.15 17.94 -3.49
N PHE A 811 2.02 16.68 -3.92
CA PHE A 811 3.10 15.68 -3.79
C PHE A 811 3.83 15.38 -5.11
N GLU A 812 3.24 15.75 -6.25
CA GLU A 812 3.92 15.77 -7.55
C GLU A 812 4.55 17.16 -7.83
N ASP A 813 5.24 17.30 -8.96
CA ASP A 813 5.95 18.53 -9.35
C ASP A 813 5.02 19.78 -9.35
N HIS A 814 5.59 20.98 -9.48
CA HIS A 814 4.97 22.30 -9.20
C HIS A 814 3.65 22.67 -9.94
N GLU A 815 3.03 21.77 -10.69
CA GLU A 815 1.74 21.91 -11.39
C GLU A 815 0.80 20.72 -11.10
N GLU A 816 -0.52 20.92 -11.22
CA GLU A 816 -1.50 19.85 -11.04
C GLU A 816 -1.21 18.68 -11.98
N THR A 817 -0.77 17.55 -11.40
CA THR A 817 -0.31 16.39 -12.15
C THR A 817 -1.46 15.43 -12.44
N ALA A 818 -1.59 15.02 -13.70
CA ALA A 818 -2.64 14.11 -14.13
C ALA A 818 -2.43 12.69 -13.58
N LEU A 819 -3.30 12.28 -12.65
CA LEU A 819 -3.38 10.92 -12.10
C LEU A 819 -4.50 10.12 -12.78
N LEU A 820 -4.21 8.87 -13.15
CA LEU A 820 -5.14 7.98 -13.86
C LEU A 820 -6.43 7.68 -13.09
N GLY A 821 -6.39 7.72 -11.75
CA GLY A 821 -7.53 7.40 -10.89
C GLY A 821 -8.49 8.55 -10.63
N MET A 822 -8.23 9.76 -11.12
CA MET A 822 -9.19 10.85 -10.98
C MET A 822 -10.08 10.90 -12.22
N GLU A 823 -11.40 10.90 -12.04
CA GLU A 823 -12.36 10.97 -13.15
C GLU A 823 -12.04 12.13 -14.11
N LYS A 824 -11.74 13.30 -13.54
CA LYS A 824 -11.39 14.50 -14.30
C LYS A 824 -10.19 14.31 -15.23
N HIS A 825 -9.26 13.42 -14.90
CA HIS A 825 -8.09 13.11 -15.71
C HIS A 825 -8.33 11.91 -16.63
N LEU A 826 -9.03 10.89 -16.14
CA LEU A 826 -9.29 9.65 -16.87
C LEU A 826 -10.21 9.87 -18.07
N VAL A 827 -11.36 10.52 -17.89
CA VAL A 827 -12.38 10.66 -18.93
C VAL A 827 -11.81 11.34 -20.20
N PRO A 828 -11.00 12.41 -20.10
CA PRO A 828 -10.32 13.01 -21.25
C PRO A 828 -9.20 12.14 -21.84
N ALA A 829 -8.61 11.23 -21.06
CA ALA A 829 -7.55 10.32 -21.50
C ALA A 829 -8.08 9.18 -22.38
N LEU A 830 -9.27 8.65 -22.08
CA LEU A 830 -9.88 7.53 -22.80
C LEU A 830 -10.01 7.79 -24.31
N PRO A 831 -10.52 8.95 -24.78
CA PRO A 831 -10.60 9.25 -26.19
C PRO A 831 -9.33 9.86 -26.75
N THR A 832 -8.21 9.97 -26.02
CA THR A 832 -6.97 10.59 -26.55
C THR A 832 -5.80 9.61 -26.62
N HIS A 833 -5.80 8.56 -25.81
CA HIS A 833 -4.76 7.53 -25.80
C HIS A 833 -5.17 6.26 -26.55
N ALA A 834 -4.18 5.57 -27.14
CA ALA A 834 -4.41 4.34 -27.91
C ALA A 834 -4.94 3.17 -27.07
N TRP A 835 -4.62 3.14 -25.77
CA TRP A 835 -5.12 2.14 -24.83
C TRP A 835 -6.54 2.43 -24.32
N GLY A 836 -7.08 3.63 -24.57
CA GLY A 836 -8.35 4.06 -23.99
C GLY A 836 -9.55 3.18 -24.37
N SER A 837 -9.56 2.62 -25.58
CA SER A 837 -10.59 1.66 -26.03
C SER A 837 -10.56 0.30 -25.33
N LEU A 838 -9.51 0.03 -24.56
CA LEU A 838 -9.37 -1.20 -23.78
C LEU A 838 -9.71 -0.96 -22.31
N VAL A 839 -9.93 0.30 -21.91
CA VAL A 839 -10.27 0.65 -20.54
C VAL A 839 -11.78 0.66 -20.37
N ARG A 840 -12.25 -0.13 -19.41
CA ARG A 840 -13.60 -0.05 -18.88
C ARG A 840 -13.57 0.72 -17.56
N GLN A 841 -14.25 1.85 -17.51
CA GLN A 841 -14.38 2.64 -16.30
C GLN A 841 -15.55 2.15 -15.44
N LEU A 842 -15.35 2.09 -14.12
CA LEU A 842 -16.38 1.86 -13.11
C LEU A 842 -16.38 3.03 -12.11
N PRO A 843 -17.12 4.12 -12.39
CA PRO A 843 -17.16 5.30 -11.54
C PRO A 843 -17.98 5.07 -10.27
N THR A 844 -17.58 5.64 -9.13
CA THR A 844 -18.24 5.43 -7.84
C THR A 844 -18.51 6.75 -7.10
N PRO A 845 -19.61 6.85 -6.33
CA PRO A 845 -20.70 5.87 -6.22
C PRO A 845 -21.58 5.82 -7.48
N GLY A 846 -22.35 4.74 -7.64
CA GLY A 846 -23.43 4.61 -8.63
C GLY A 846 -23.10 3.77 -9.87
N GLY A 847 -21.83 3.57 -10.21
CA GLY A 847 -21.45 2.68 -11.31
C GLY A 847 -21.72 1.21 -11.00
N ALA A 848 -22.20 0.46 -11.97
CA ALA A 848 -22.44 -0.98 -11.87
C ALA A 848 -21.69 -1.72 -12.99
N TRP A 849 -21.20 -2.93 -12.70
CA TRP A 849 -20.50 -3.76 -13.70
C TRP A 849 -21.41 -4.22 -14.83
N ALA A 850 -22.69 -4.47 -14.56
CA ALA A 850 -23.70 -4.80 -15.56
C ALA A 850 -25.08 -4.27 -15.11
N PRO A 851 -26.08 -4.16 -16.01
CA PRO A 851 -27.39 -3.58 -15.71
C PRO A 851 -28.13 -4.20 -14.51
N ASN A 852 -27.81 -5.44 -14.13
CA ASN A 852 -28.45 -6.18 -13.04
C ASN A 852 -27.49 -6.53 -11.88
N THR A 853 -26.32 -5.92 -11.80
CA THR A 853 -25.38 -6.11 -10.68
C THR A 853 -25.50 -4.97 -9.67
N PRO A 854 -25.19 -5.20 -8.38
CA PRO A 854 -25.11 -4.12 -7.39
C PRO A 854 -24.21 -2.98 -7.87
N ALA A 855 -24.64 -1.74 -7.63
CA ALA A 855 -23.82 -0.57 -7.89
C ALA A 855 -22.76 -0.40 -6.79
N ALA A 856 -21.57 0.07 -7.17
CA ALA A 856 -20.53 0.47 -6.25
C ALA A 856 -21.00 1.67 -5.40
N ARG A 857 -20.71 1.62 -4.10
CA ARG A 857 -21.17 2.58 -3.09
C ARG A 857 -20.04 3.32 -2.40
N ALA A 858 -18.78 2.94 -2.63
CA ALA A 858 -17.62 3.62 -2.09
C ALA A 858 -17.66 5.12 -2.42
N THR A 859 -17.54 5.95 -1.36
CA THR A 859 -17.48 7.41 -1.43
C THR A 859 -16.14 7.97 -0.96
N THR A 860 -15.19 7.10 -0.58
CA THR A 860 -13.87 7.46 -0.09
C THR A 860 -12.80 6.67 -0.83
N HIS A 861 -11.60 7.25 -0.94
CA HIS A 861 -10.48 6.66 -1.67
C HIS A 861 -10.10 5.25 -1.15
N GLY A 862 -9.99 5.10 0.17
CA GLY A 862 -9.73 3.82 0.83
C GLY A 862 -10.94 2.89 0.94
N GLY A 863 -12.14 3.34 0.53
CA GLY A 863 -13.34 2.52 0.51
C GLY A 863 -13.48 1.65 -0.75
N LEU A 864 -12.77 2.00 -1.82
CA LEU A 864 -12.90 1.35 -3.14
C LEU A 864 -12.48 -0.13 -3.13
N ASP A 865 -11.38 -0.50 -2.48
CA ASP A 865 -10.93 -1.89 -2.40
C ASP A 865 -11.77 -2.76 -1.44
N ASN A 866 -12.53 -2.12 -0.56
CA ASN A 866 -13.42 -2.76 0.40
C ASN A 866 -14.85 -2.96 -0.13
N ASP A 867 -15.21 -2.30 -1.24
CA ASP A 867 -16.54 -2.39 -1.82
C ASP A 867 -16.78 -3.77 -2.46
N ALA A 868 -17.85 -4.45 -2.02
CA ALA A 868 -18.22 -5.76 -2.53
C ALA A 868 -18.56 -5.74 -4.03
N ALA A 869 -19.24 -4.70 -4.52
CA ALA A 869 -19.61 -4.60 -5.93
C ALA A 869 -18.36 -4.45 -6.82
N ILE A 870 -17.32 -3.78 -6.32
CA ILE A 870 -16.04 -3.63 -7.02
C ILE A 870 -15.27 -4.96 -7.04
N ARG A 871 -15.24 -5.69 -5.92
CA ARG A 871 -14.65 -7.04 -5.87
C ARG A 871 -15.32 -8.00 -6.85
N GLU A 872 -16.65 -8.01 -6.88
CA GLU A 872 -17.44 -8.80 -7.83
C GLU A 872 -17.17 -8.36 -9.28
N ALA A 873 -17.09 -7.05 -9.54
CA ALA A 873 -16.76 -6.52 -10.86
C ALA A 873 -15.37 -6.97 -11.35
N VAL A 874 -14.37 -6.96 -10.47
CA VAL A 874 -13.00 -7.41 -10.80
C VAL A 874 -12.98 -8.89 -11.15
N THR A 875 -13.65 -9.76 -10.38
CA THR A 875 -13.70 -11.19 -10.68
C THR A 875 -14.51 -11.49 -11.93
N ALA A 876 -15.64 -10.80 -12.14
CA ALA A 876 -16.41 -10.90 -13.38
C ALA A 876 -15.61 -10.42 -14.59
N PHE A 877 -14.79 -9.37 -14.42
CA PHE A 877 -13.91 -8.85 -15.46
C PHE A 877 -12.79 -9.84 -15.85
N ILE A 878 -12.20 -10.51 -14.87
CA ILE A 878 -11.21 -11.58 -15.11
C ILE A 878 -11.86 -12.72 -15.92
N LYS A 879 -13.06 -13.16 -15.51
CA LYS A 879 -13.78 -14.28 -16.14
C LYS A 879 -14.38 -13.99 -17.50
N ALA A 880 -14.74 -12.73 -17.80
CA ALA A 880 -15.29 -12.35 -19.10
C ALA A 880 -14.31 -12.58 -20.28
N ARG A 881 -13.04 -12.89 -19.99
CA ARG A 881 -11.98 -13.19 -20.97
C ARG A 881 -11.55 -14.66 -20.98
N ALA A 882 -12.14 -15.51 -20.12
CA ALA A 882 -11.86 -16.94 -20.07
C ALA A 882 -12.41 -17.67 -21.30
#